data_AF-A0A1S4CB94-F1
#
_entry.id   AF-A0A1S4CB94-F1
#
_cell.length_a   1.000
_cell.length_b   1.000
_cell.length_c   1.000
_cell.angle_alpha   90.00
_cell.angle_beta   90.00
_cell.angle_gamma   90.00
#
_symmetry.space_group_name_H-M   'P 1'
#
loop_
_entity.id
_entity.type
_entity.pdbx_description
1 polymer ?
#
loop_
_entity_poly.entity_id
_entity_poly.type
_entity_poly.pdbx_seq_one_letter_code
_entity_poly.pdbx_strand_id
1 'polypeptide(L)'
;MRLYVYLLEGKEWAVEDSYVKLKLGRFKSKTRVLKNTRNPIWNEEFVFRVNDVEEEIVLSVYQHRDDSGFLNVHYGDLVGKVKIPVWSVAAEENQNLPPTWFSLQKPKSAKSVNRDCGKILLTLSLHGKGKDVSSNHVCYVNPTNDTSREHEVISKSSQDLHGFAAHPKKISEGKHLMKNIACHFEKLFGKNEEAKKSDEEESKKDDSSDISTTTSDYEDCLEESPVSHSFEEAIERMRTTSEDKEMPGDLQGGVLLDQTYVVSSKDLNMLLFAPDSQFRKDLAELQGTTDMHEGPWSWKSDEMCLTRVVTYMKAPSKLVRAVQATEEQTYVKADGKEFSVFVSVSTPDVPYGSTFKIELLYKIMPGQQESSGEESARLVVSWAINFSQNTMMKSMIEGGARQGLKESFYQFAEVLARKLKVTTSKVVLEKDRALASLQTEHQSDWELAKEYFWNFTVVSTIFMVLYVLVHIILSEPSKLHGLEYHGFDLPDSVGEFITSGILVLQLERVYNMVSRFVEARLRRGNDHGVKAQGDGWVLTVALIEGMNLTSLDPTGFPDPYVVFTCNGKTRTSSVQLQTLDPQWSEILEFDAAEEPPSVLDVEVFDFDGPFDQASSLGHAEINFLKHTSAELADIWVPLEGKIALSSQSKLHLRIFLDNNNGVETIRDYLTKMEKEVGKKLNVRSPHKNSTFQKIFGLPPEEFLINDYSCSLKRKMPLQGRIFLSARIVGFYANLFGHKTKFFFLWEDIEDVNVVSPSWSTMWSPALVIVLRKGRGVDARHGARYQDEEGRLHFCFHSFVSFNVASRTIMVLWRTRTLPPDQKAQIVEVQQEKDEKLVLSEDNASYLVVEDVQMSKVYSGELPVSVKSLMQMFDGGDLEHRVMSKSGCLNYVTTSWETVAPNVSERLVSYKFNRFISVFGGEVTSTQQKSPIANDGGWTINEIMALHDVPFGDHFRVQFRYEIKDSTSVHNSCKCDVSVGVMWLKNTKFEQRITRNVVGKFTTRLKDILELVEREILLSS
;
A
#
# COMPACT_ATOMS: atom_id res chain seq x y z
N MET A 1 6.26 -1.04 -32.77
CA MET A 1 5.07 -0.33 -32.20
C MET A 1 4.40 -1.21 -31.14
N ARG A 2 3.26 -0.78 -30.55
CA ARG A 2 2.37 -1.64 -29.74
C ARG A 2 1.03 -1.78 -30.46
N LEU A 3 0.53 -3.01 -30.57
CA LEU A 3 -0.80 -3.34 -31.08
C LEU A 3 -1.68 -3.74 -29.90
N TYR A 4 -2.64 -2.89 -29.55
CA TYR A 4 -3.76 -3.26 -28.68
C TYR A 4 -4.76 -4.09 -29.50
N VAL A 5 -5.38 -5.10 -28.88
CA VAL A 5 -6.38 -5.99 -29.48
C VAL A 5 -7.51 -6.17 -28.49
N TYR A 6 -8.62 -5.47 -28.71
CA TYR A 6 -9.83 -5.59 -27.90
C TYR A 6 -10.80 -6.57 -28.56
N LEU A 7 -10.95 -7.76 -28.00
CA LEU A 7 -11.89 -8.76 -28.48
C LEU A 7 -13.28 -8.48 -27.89
N LEU A 8 -14.23 -8.19 -28.76
CA LEU A 8 -15.61 -7.91 -28.44
C LEU A 8 -16.40 -9.21 -28.25
N GLU A 9 -16.80 -9.84 -29.36
CA GLU A 9 -17.73 -10.97 -29.37
C GLU A 9 -17.49 -11.92 -30.55
N GLY A 10 -17.98 -13.14 -30.42
CA GLY A 10 -18.17 -14.10 -31.50
C GLY A 10 -19.65 -14.22 -31.86
N LYS A 11 -19.96 -14.58 -33.10
CA LYS A 11 -21.33 -14.78 -33.58
C LYS A 11 -21.44 -15.97 -34.52
N GLU A 12 -22.52 -16.74 -34.37
CA GLU A 12 -22.87 -17.90 -35.20
C GLU A 12 -21.82 -19.03 -35.17
N TRP A 13 -21.18 -19.25 -34.01
CA TRP A 13 -20.12 -20.27 -33.88
C TRP A 13 -20.67 -21.69 -33.85
N ALA A 14 -19.91 -22.63 -34.40
CA ALA A 14 -20.27 -24.04 -34.46
C ALA A 14 -20.15 -24.81 -33.13
N VAL A 15 -19.78 -24.13 -32.05
CA VAL A 15 -19.53 -24.68 -30.69
C VAL A 15 -20.10 -23.74 -29.62
N GLU A 16 -20.43 -24.31 -28.45
CA GLU A 16 -21.00 -23.56 -27.30
C GLU A 16 -19.99 -23.31 -26.18
N ASP A 17 -18.98 -24.17 -26.05
CA ASP A 17 -17.89 -24.05 -25.08
C ASP A 17 -16.61 -23.65 -25.81
N SER A 18 -16.20 -22.40 -25.69
CA SER A 18 -15.21 -21.81 -26.59
C SER A 18 -14.27 -20.78 -25.96
N TYR A 19 -13.12 -20.59 -26.60
CA TYR A 19 -12.13 -19.56 -26.28
C TYR A 19 -11.27 -19.22 -27.50
N VAL A 20 -10.60 -18.07 -27.48
CA VAL A 20 -9.71 -17.62 -28.55
C VAL A 20 -8.27 -17.65 -28.08
N LYS A 21 -7.36 -18.17 -28.91
CA LYS A 21 -5.92 -17.91 -28.80
C LYS A 21 -5.53 -16.84 -29.81
N LEU A 22 -4.91 -15.77 -29.35
CA LEU A 22 -4.35 -14.69 -30.17
C LEU A 22 -2.84 -14.90 -30.31
N LYS A 23 -2.27 -14.65 -31.48
CA LYS A 23 -0.83 -14.78 -31.73
C LYS A 23 -0.32 -13.67 -32.66
N LEU A 24 0.71 -12.92 -32.24
CA LEU A 24 1.51 -12.03 -33.09
C LEU A 24 2.99 -12.43 -32.98
N GLY A 25 3.68 -12.60 -34.11
CA GLY A 25 5.09 -13.00 -34.12
C GLY A 25 5.35 -14.31 -33.36
N ARG A 26 6.11 -14.25 -32.26
CA ARG A 26 6.28 -15.36 -31.30
C ARG A 26 5.27 -15.35 -30.14
N PHE A 27 4.72 -14.18 -29.81
CA PHE A 27 3.87 -13.93 -28.65
C PHE A 27 2.47 -14.53 -28.81
N LYS A 28 1.89 -15.00 -27.69
CA LYS A 28 0.59 -15.68 -27.67
C LYS A 28 -0.21 -15.24 -26.43
N SER A 29 -1.51 -15.07 -26.59
CA SER A 29 -2.45 -14.80 -25.49
C SER A 29 -3.70 -15.67 -25.65
N LYS A 30 -4.49 -15.81 -24.58
CA LYS A 30 -5.71 -16.62 -24.58
C LYS A 30 -6.81 -15.88 -23.80
N THR A 31 -8.03 -15.92 -24.30
CA THR A 31 -9.21 -15.40 -23.60
C THR A 31 -9.65 -16.25 -22.41
N ARG A 32 -10.57 -15.74 -21.58
CA ARG A 32 -11.38 -16.63 -20.74
C ARG A 32 -12.19 -17.61 -21.60
N VAL A 33 -12.50 -18.77 -21.02
CA VAL A 33 -13.42 -19.74 -21.63
C VAL A 33 -14.84 -19.28 -21.33
N LEU A 34 -15.69 -19.23 -22.35
CA LEU A 34 -17.12 -19.01 -22.22
C LEU A 34 -17.84 -20.32 -22.58
N LYS A 35 -18.80 -20.72 -21.75
CA LYS A 35 -19.55 -21.97 -21.88
C LYS A 35 -21.00 -21.70 -22.27
N ASN A 36 -21.67 -22.70 -22.85
CA ASN A 36 -23.09 -22.67 -23.21
C ASN A 36 -23.52 -21.51 -24.15
N THR A 37 -22.65 -20.98 -25.01
CA THR A 37 -23.04 -19.94 -25.99
C THR A 37 -22.30 -20.00 -27.33
N ARG A 38 -23.08 -19.91 -28.43
CA ARG A 38 -22.60 -19.75 -29.82
C ARG A 38 -22.39 -18.29 -30.23
N ASN A 39 -22.80 -17.35 -29.36
CA ASN A 39 -22.55 -15.92 -29.50
C ASN A 39 -21.82 -15.40 -28.24
N PRO A 40 -20.56 -15.83 -28.01
CA PRO A 40 -19.79 -15.47 -26.81
C PRO A 40 -19.34 -14.00 -26.80
N ILE A 41 -19.44 -13.32 -25.64
CA ILE A 41 -19.02 -11.92 -25.46
C ILE A 41 -17.89 -11.83 -24.44
N TRP A 42 -16.71 -11.35 -24.85
CA TRP A 42 -15.51 -11.24 -24.03
C TRP A 42 -15.31 -9.85 -23.45
N ASN A 43 -15.25 -8.83 -24.30
CA ASN A 43 -14.82 -7.48 -23.94
C ASN A 43 -13.43 -7.49 -23.26
N GLU A 44 -12.50 -8.27 -23.82
CA GLU A 44 -11.13 -8.48 -23.28
C GLU A 44 -10.07 -7.77 -24.12
N GLU A 45 -9.13 -7.06 -23.48
CA GLU A 45 -7.99 -6.42 -24.14
C GLU A 45 -6.72 -7.27 -24.03
N PHE A 46 -5.98 -7.35 -25.13
CA PHE A 46 -4.64 -7.91 -25.23
C PHE A 46 -3.69 -6.87 -25.80
N VAL A 47 -2.40 -6.93 -25.44
CA VAL A 47 -1.38 -6.00 -25.94
C VAL A 47 -0.19 -6.78 -26.50
N PHE A 48 0.15 -6.52 -27.75
CA PHE A 48 1.29 -7.14 -28.43
C PHE A 48 2.34 -6.10 -28.78
N ARG A 49 3.63 -6.46 -28.65
CA ARG A 49 4.72 -5.68 -29.23
C ARG A 49 4.84 -6.04 -30.71
N VAL A 50 4.65 -5.04 -31.56
CA VAL A 50 4.88 -5.13 -33.01
C VAL A 50 6.36 -4.83 -33.24
N ASN A 51 7.10 -5.79 -33.77
CA ASN A 51 8.47 -5.54 -34.20
C ASN A 51 8.49 -5.13 -35.68
N ASP A 52 7.65 -5.77 -36.50
CA ASP A 52 7.47 -5.49 -37.93
C ASP A 52 5.97 -5.30 -38.28
N VAL A 53 5.67 -4.39 -39.21
CA VAL A 53 4.31 -4.15 -39.71
C VAL A 53 3.84 -5.21 -40.72
N GLU A 54 4.76 -6.01 -41.28
CA GLU A 54 4.42 -7.19 -42.08
C GLU A 54 3.88 -8.37 -41.26
N GLU A 55 4.03 -8.34 -39.93
CA GLU A 55 3.46 -9.36 -39.03
C GLU A 55 1.92 -9.46 -39.17
N GLU A 56 1.36 -10.65 -38.88
CA GLU A 56 -0.08 -10.87 -38.85
C GLU A 56 -0.55 -11.31 -37.46
N ILE A 57 -1.51 -10.60 -36.87
CA ILE A 57 -2.25 -11.06 -35.69
C ILE A 57 -3.17 -12.19 -36.13
N VAL A 58 -2.95 -13.38 -35.58
CA VAL A 58 -3.71 -14.59 -35.85
C VAL A 58 -4.59 -14.90 -34.66
N LEU A 59 -5.92 -14.78 -34.81
CA LEU A 59 -6.89 -15.21 -33.82
C LEU A 59 -7.41 -16.59 -34.22
N SER A 60 -7.39 -17.53 -33.28
CA SER A 60 -7.74 -18.95 -33.49
C SER A 60 -8.74 -19.40 -32.43
N VAL A 61 -9.93 -19.79 -32.86
CA VAL A 61 -11.04 -20.23 -32.01
C VAL A 61 -10.91 -21.72 -31.72
N TYR A 62 -11.00 -22.08 -30.44
CA TYR A 62 -10.91 -23.45 -29.96
C TYR A 62 -12.16 -23.85 -29.18
N GLN A 63 -12.58 -25.09 -29.37
CA GLN A 63 -13.54 -25.73 -28.46
C GLN A 63 -12.86 -26.09 -27.14
N HIS A 64 -13.58 -25.92 -26.05
CA HIS A 64 -13.21 -26.44 -24.73
C HIS A 64 -13.99 -27.74 -24.46
N ARG A 65 -13.36 -28.66 -23.73
CA ARG A 65 -13.98 -29.89 -23.22
C ARG A 65 -13.60 -30.02 -21.75
N ASP A 66 -14.59 -30.27 -20.89
CA ASP A 66 -14.35 -30.80 -19.55
C ASP A 66 -14.15 -32.30 -19.68
N ASP A 67 -12.93 -32.79 -19.43
CA ASP A 67 -12.65 -34.23 -19.41
C ASP A 67 -11.67 -34.54 -18.27
N SER A 68 -12.10 -35.37 -17.32
CA SER A 68 -11.46 -35.56 -16.01
C SER A 68 -10.40 -36.69 -16.01
N GLY A 69 -9.70 -36.82 -17.13
CA GLY A 69 -8.65 -37.83 -17.33
C GLY A 69 -7.26 -37.36 -16.89
N PHE A 70 -6.59 -38.15 -16.03
CA PHE A 70 -5.15 -38.03 -15.82
C PHE A 70 -4.40 -38.32 -17.14
N LEU A 71 -3.37 -37.52 -17.43
CA LEU A 71 -2.43 -37.68 -18.56
C LEU A 71 -3.02 -37.50 -19.98
N ASN A 72 -3.27 -36.26 -20.41
CA ASN A 72 -2.99 -35.83 -21.79
C ASN A 72 -2.87 -34.30 -21.97
N VAL A 73 -2.16 -33.86 -23.01
CA VAL A 73 -1.87 -32.44 -23.27
C VAL A 73 -3.06 -31.74 -23.94
N HIS A 74 -3.42 -30.54 -23.45
CA HIS A 74 -4.61 -29.78 -23.88
C HIS A 74 -4.57 -29.25 -25.34
N TYR A 75 -4.90 -30.12 -26.29
CA TYR A 75 -5.38 -29.72 -27.62
C TYR A 75 -6.91 -29.77 -27.66
N GLY A 76 -7.55 -28.63 -27.45
CA GLY A 76 -8.94 -28.43 -27.86
C GLY A 76 -9.04 -28.39 -29.39
N ASP A 77 -10.20 -28.75 -29.93
CA ASP A 77 -10.42 -28.76 -31.38
C ASP A 77 -10.42 -27.32 -31.95
N LEU A 78 -9.67 -27.09 -33.03
CA LEU A 78 -9.64 -25.79 -33.71
C LEU A 78 -10.90 -25.63 -34.57
N VAL A 79 -11.75 -24.66 -34.23
CA VAL A 79 -13.04 -24.40 -34.89
C VAL A 79 -12.86 -23.54 -36.14
N GLY A 80 -11.99 -22.52 -36.05
CA GLY A 80 -11.71 -21.59 -37.14
C GLY A 80 -10.65 -20.56 -36.75
N LYS A 81 -10.19 -19.75 -37.70
CA LYS A 81 -9.17 -18.72 -37.47
C LYS A 81 -9.29 -17.52 -38.41
N VAL A 82 -8.83 -16.36 -37.98
CA VAL A 82 -8.59 -15.20 -38.85
C VAL A 82 -7.13 -14.79 -38.75
N LYS A 83 -6.57 -14.23 -39.84
CA LYS A 83 -5.27 -13.55 -39.88
C LYS A 83 -5.54 -12.10 -40.31
N ILE A 84 -5.04 -11.12 -39.57
CA ILE A 84 -5.14 -9.69 -39.90
C ILE A 84 -3.70 -9.14 -39.90
N PRO A 85 -3.23 -8.44 -40.95
CA PRO A 85 -1.89 -7.88 -40.96
C PRO A 85 -1.81 -6.66 -40.04
N VAL A 86 -0.64 -6.39 -39.46
CA VAL A 86 -0.46 -5.15 -38.69
C VAL A 86 -0.47 -3.93 -39.62
N TRP A 87 0.02 -4.06 -40.87
CA TRP A 87 -0.05 -2.98 -41.84
C TRP A 87 -1.48 -2.50 -42.13
N SER A 88 -2.52 -3.35 -42.06
CA SER A 88 -3.91 -2.86 -42.25
C SER A 88 -4.36 -1.95 -41.12
N VAL A 89 -3.79 -2.11 -39.93
CA VAL A 89 -4.00 -1.18 -38.81
C VAL A 89 -3.17 0.09 -39.01
N ALA A 90 -1.99 -0.01 -39.62
CA ALA A 90 -1.09 1.12 -39.84
C ALA A 90 -1.46 2.03 -41.05
N ALA A 91 -2.22 1.51 -42.02
CA ALA A 91 -2.37 2.09 -43.36
C ALA A 91 -3.35 3.29 -43.46
N GLU A 92 -4.11 3.60 -42.41
CA GLU A 92 -5.19 4.60 -42.47
C GLU A 92 -5.12 5.59 -41.28
N GLU A 93 -5.96 6.63 -41.37
CA GLU A 93 -5.71 7.97 -40.82
C GLU A 93 -5.41 8.01 -39.30
N ASN A 94 -5.96 7.08 -38.53
CA ASN A 94 -5.88 7.05 -37.07
C ASN A 94 -5.14 5.83 -36.48
N GLN A 95 -4.51 5.01 -37.33
CA GLN A 95 -3.78 3.80 -36.96
C GLN A 95 -4.57 2.78 -36.09
N ASN A 96 -5.83 2.49 -36.44
CA ASN A 96 -6.80 1.78 -35.60
C ASN A 96 -7.60 0.80 -36.48
N LEU A 97 -7.76 -0.50 -36.18
CA LEU A 97 -8.84 -1.32 -36.79
C LEU A 97 -9.95 -1.71 -35.78
N PRO A 98 -10.88 -0.79 -35.46
CA PRO A 98 -12.01 -0.95 -34.56
C PRO A 98 -13.23 -1.76 -35.10
N PRO A 99 -14.43 -1.85 -34.43
CA PRO A 99 -15.43 -2.94 -34.52
C PRO A 99 -15.77 -3.49 -35.91
N THR A 100 -14.87 -4.34 -36.40
CA THR A 100 -14.94 -4.96 -37.72
C THR A 100 -15.23 -6.44 -37.54
N TRP A 101 -16.23 -6.95 -38.27
CA TRP A 101 -16.58 -8.36 -38.29
C TRP A 101 -15.68 -9.15 -39.22
N PHE A 102 -14.91 -10.08 -38.68
CA PHE A 102 -14.10 -11.02 -39.46
C PHE A 102 -14.76 -12.40 -39.54
N SER A 103 -14.92 -12.92 -40.75
CA SER A 103 -15.32 -14.32 -40.95
C SER A 103 -14.16 -15.28 -40.65
N LEU A 104 -14.44 -16.34 -39.89
CA LEU A 104 -13.44 -17.32 -39.51
C LEU A 104 -13.18 -18.33 -40.64
N GLN A 105 -11.91 -18.56 -40.96
CA GLN A 105 -11.45 -19.53 -41.96
C GLN A 105 -11.29 -20.93 -41.35
N LYS A 106 -11.61 -21.95 -42.15
CA LYS A 106 -11.57 -23.37 -41.74
C LYS A 106 -10.14 -23.89 -41.48
N PRO A 107 -9.96 -24.87 -40.58
CA PRO A 107 -8.72 -25.65 -40.49
C PRO A 107 -8.45 -26.42 -41.79
N LYS A 108 -7.19 -26.50 -42.23
CA LYS A 108 -6.78 -27.28 -43.42
C LYS A 108 -6.92 -28.82 -43.26
N SER A 109 -7.32 -29.31 -42.09
CA SER A 109 -7.40 -30.73 -41.73
C SER A 109 -8.81 -31.34 -41.79
N ALA A 110 -9.87 -30.53 -41.85
CA ALA A 110 -11.26 -31.01 -41.77
C ALA A 110 -11.77 -31.51 -43.14
N LYS A 111 -12.02 -32.82 -43.26
CA LYS A 111 -12.69 -33.40 -44.44
C LYS A 111 -14.22 -33.37 -44.25
N SER A 112 -14.92 -32.88 -45.28
CA SER A 112 -16.39 -32.91 -45.48
C SER A 112 -17.25 -31.97 -44.60
N VAL A 113 -18.47 -31.73 -45.10
CA VAL A 113 -19.53 -30.83 -44.58
C VAL A 113 -19.23 -29.32 -44.62
N ASN A 114 -20.04 -28.59 -45.38
CA ASN A 114 -19.90 -27.14 -45.55
C ASN A 114 -20.68 -26.34 -44.49
N ARG A 115 -20.29 -26.44 -43.21
CA ARG A 115 -20.75 -25.49 -42.17
C ARG A 115 -20.00 -24.16 -42.26
N ASP A 116 -20.65 -23.07 -41.88
CA ASP A 116 -19.96 -21.82 -41.57
C ASP A 116 -19.15 -21.99 -40.25
N CYS A 117 -18.05 -21.24 -40.10
CA CYS A 117 -17.28 -21.17 -38.87
C CYS A 117 -17.73 -20.01 -37.96
N GLY A 118 -18.58 -19.11 -38.48
CA GLY A 118 -19.04 -17.92 -37.78
C GLY A 118 -18.06 -16.75 -37.88
N LYS A 119 -18.37 -15.67 -37.16
CA LYS A 119 -17.65 -14.39 -37.24
C LYS A 119 -17.14 -13.94 -35.88
N ILE A 120 -16.14 -13.08 -35.87
CA ILE A 120 -15.51 -12.52 -34.67
C ILE A 120 -15.41 -10.99 -34.81
N LEU A 121 -15.90 -10.25 -33.82
CA LEU A 121 -15.89 -8.80 -33.75
C LEU A 121 -14.74 -8.36 -32.84
N LEU A 122 -13.94 -7.40 -33.30
CA LEU A 122 -12.77 -6.93 -32.56
C LEU A 122 -12.40 -5.50 -32.92
N THR A 123 -11.60 -4.89 -32.04
CA THR A 123 -10.86 -3.65 -32.27
C THR A 123 -9.36 -3.92 -32.16
N LEU A 124 -8.56 -3.25 -32.98
CA LEU A 124 -7.10 -3.17 -32.93
C LEU A 124 -6.70 -1.71 -32.84
N SER A 125 -5.67 -1.33 -32.11
CA SER A 125 -5.05 0.00 -32.31
C SER A 125 -3.53 -0.06 -32.20
N LEU A 126 -2.85 0.66 -33.09
CA LEU A 126 -1.40 0.68 -33.22
C LEU A 126 -0.86 1.99 -32.66
N HIS A 127 0.08 1.93 -31.73
CA HIS A 127 0.66 3.11 -31.09
C HIS A 127 2.20 3.03 -31.03
N GLY A 128 2.85 4.18 -31.24
CA GLY A 128 4.29 4.39 -31.05
C GLY A 128 4.90 5.24 -32.16
N LYS A 129 5.87 6.08 -31.82
CA LYS A 129 6.56 6.93 -32.80
C LYS A 129 7.38 6.09 -33.78
N GLY A 130 6.90 5.91 -35.00
CA GLY A 130 7.78 5.72 -36.15
C GLY A 130 8.46 7.04 -36.51
N LYS A 131 9.73 6.98 -36.95
CA LYS A 131 10.29 8.03 -37.80
C LYS A 131 10.02 7.67 -39.26
N ASP A 132 9.73 8.69 -40.05
CA ASP A 132 9.95 8.79 -41.49
C ASP A 132 9.96 7.49 -42.32
N VAL A 133 8.82 7.16 -42.93
CA VAL A 133 8.80 6.42 -44.20
C VAL A 133 8.31 7.39 -45.26
N SER A 134 9.24 7.92 -46.05
CA SER A 134 8.96 8.85 -47.13
C SER A 134 8.59 8.13 -48.42
N SER A 135 7.47 8.51 -49.05
CA SER A 135 7.39 8.52 -50.51
C SER A 135 6.32 9.49 -50.99
N ASN A 136 6.73 10.49 -51.77
CA ASN A 136 5.80 11.20 -52.64
C ASN A 136 5.60 10.35 -53.90
N HIS A 137 4.35 10.11 -54.31
CA HIS A 137 3.96 10.30 -55.70
C HIS A 137 2.44 10.41 -55.85
N VAL A 138 1.98 11.59 -56.25
CA VAL A 138 0.60 11.84 -56.71
C VAL A 138 0.61 11.86 -58.23
N CYS A 139 -0.35 11.19 -58.87
CA CYS A 139 -0.81 11.55 -60.21
C CYS A 139 -2.24 11.03 -60.44
N TYR A 140 -3.15 11.93 -60.82
CA TYR A 140 -4.51 11.60 -61.27
C TYR A 140 -4.54 11.36 -62.79
N VAL A 141 -5.51 10.56 -63.27
CA VAL A 141 -6.54 10.95 -64.27
C VAL A 141 -7.46 9.76 -64.61
N ASN A 142 -8.76 10.04 -64.76
CA ASN A 142 -9.86 9.13 -65.15
C ASN A 142 -10.37 9.47 -66.58
N PRO A 143 -11.29 8.71 -67.22
CA PRO A 143 -11.82 7.35 -66.94
C PRO A 143 -11.48 6.38 -68.14
N THR A 144 -12.23 5.41 -68.70
CA THR A 144 -13.66 4.95 -68.63
C THR A 144 -13.82 3.53 -69.24
N ASN A 145 -15.00 2.92 -69.03
CA ASN A 145 -15.68 1.89 -69.86
C ASN A 145 -15.10 0.47 -70.06
N ASP A 146 -15.62 -0.46 -69.23
CA ASP A 146 -16.54 -1.57 -69.60
C ASP A 146 -16.09 -3.06 -69.74
N THR A 147 -17.06 -3.96 -69.46
CA THR A 147 -17.15 -5.41 -69.80
C THR A 147 -16.27 -6.49 -69.11
N SER A 148 -16.44 -6.62 -67.79
CA SER A 148 -16.82 -7.87 -67.06
C SER A 148 -16.12 -9.26 -67.25
N ARG A 149 -15.80 -9.88 -66.09
CA ARG A 149 -15.63 -11.32 -65.73
C ARG A 149 -14.28 -12.05 -66.00
N GLU A 150 -13.50 -12.21 -64.92
CA GLU A 150 -13.27 -13.51 -64.25
C GLU A 150 -12.86 -13.28 -62.76
N HIS A 151 -12.58 -14.31 -61.95
CA HIS A 151 -12.63 -14.23 -60.47
C HIS A 151 -11.44 -14.86 -59.70
N GLU A 152 -11.24 -14.35 -58.46
CA GLU A 152 -10.50 -14.88 -57.28
C GLU A 152 -9.12 -14.29 -56.89
N VAL A 153 -8.79 -14.49 -55.60
CA VAL A 153 -7.54 -14.21 -54.86
C VAL A 153 -7.30 -12.77 -54.31
N ILE A 154 -8.01 -12.47 -53.21
CA ILE A 154 -7.45 -12.06 -51.89
C ILE A 154 -6.32 -10.98 -51.86
N SER A 155 -6.61 -9.81 -51.25
CA SER A 155 -6.11 -9.47 -49.89
C SER A 155 -6.67 -8.16 -49.29
N LYS A 156 -6.79 -8.12 -47.94
CA LYS A 156 -6.57 -7.00 -46.96
C LYS A 156 -7.08 -5.58 -47.35
N SER A 157 -8.02 -4.93 -46.64
CA SER A 157 -7.82 -4.01 -45.48
C SER A 157 -9.21 -3.33 -45.15
N SER A 158 -9.81 -3.29 -43.94
CA SER A 158 -9.73 -2.27 -42.82
C SER A 158 -10.54 -0.94 -43.04
N GLN A 159 -10.95 -0.05 -42.08
CA GLN A 159 -10.99 0.11 -40.58
C GLN A 159 -12.43 0.50 -40.03
N ASP A 160 -12.60 1.00 -38.78
CA ASP A 160 -13.72 1.90 -38.33
C ASP A 160 -14.26 1.76 -36.85
N LEU A 161 -14.73 2.84 -36.15
CA LEU A 161 -14.34 3.19 -34.74
C LEU A 161 -15.03 2.69 -33.42
N HIS A 162 -14.15 2.26 -32.48
CA HIS A 162 -14.13 2.21 -30.99
C HIS A 162 -15.09 1.34 -30.15
N GLY A 163 -14.81 0.94 -28.88
CA GLY A 163 -14.39 1.65 -27.62
C GLY A 163 -15.61 1.95 -26.72
N PHE A 164 -15.71 2.21 -25.38
CA PHE A 164 -15.34 1.59 -24.05
C PHE A 164 -16.50 1.92 -22.96
N ALA A 165 -16.87 1.16 -21.87
CA ALA A 165 -17.97 1.52 -20.87
C ALA A 165 -18.10 0.83 -19.45
N ALA A 166 -19.11 1.17 -18.55
CA ALA A 166 -19.00 1.21 -17.04
C ALA A 166 -20.27 1.07 -16.06
N HIS A 167 -20.06 1.29 -14.72
CA HIS A 167 -20.82 2.03 -13.61
C HIS A 167 -22.37 1.94 -13.33
N PRO A 168 -22.99 2.48 -12.22
CA PRO A 168 -22.53 2.93 -10.85
C PRO A 168 -23.50 2.77 -9.59
N LYS A 169 -23.07 3.26 -8.38
CA LYS A 169 -23.84 3.69 -7.13
C LYS A 169 -24.58 2.61 -6.27
N LYS A 170 -24.94 2.74 -4.96
CA LYS A 170 -24.75 3.73 -3.84
C LYS A 170 -25.00 3.11 -2.40
N ILE A 171 -24.35 3.65 -1.34
CA ILE A 171 -24.81 3.70 0.11
C ILE A 171 -24.82 2.31 0.86
N SER A 172 -24.85 2.07 2.21
CA SER A 172 -25.34 2.75 3.44
C SER A 172 -24.50 2.59 4.76
N GLU A 173 -25.08 3.05 5.90
CA GLU A 173 -24.79 2.76 7.34
C GLU A 173 -25.93 1.89 7.95
N GLY A 174 -26.07 1.53 9.25
CA GLY A 174 -25.32 1.71 10.51
C GLY A 174 -26.22 2.10 11.73
N LYS A 175 -25.68 2.02 12.98
CA LYS A 175 -26.29 2.44 14.29
C LYS A 175 -27.37 1.46 14.88
N HIS A 176 -27.55 1.18 16.20
CA HIS A 176 -26.86 1.56 17.46
C HIS A 176 -26.93 0.55 18.68
N LEU A 177 -25.81 0.33 19.42
CA LEU A 177 -25.62 0.06 20.90
C LEU A 177 -26.23 -1.15 21.71
N MET A 178 -25.48 -1.74 22.67
CA MET A 178 -26.04 -2.49 23.84
C MET A 178 -26.33 -1.58 25.05
N LYS A 179 -27.51 -1.74 25.66
CA LYS A 179 -27.97 -1.00 26.84
C LYS A 179 -28.02 -1.91 28.08
N ASN A 180 -27.42 -1.46 29.19
CA ASN A 180 -27.63 -1.92 30.57
C ASN A 180 -27.18 -3.38 30.91
N ILE A 181 -26.85 -3.78 32.15
CA ILE A 181 -26.78 -3.11 33.48
C ILE A 181 -25.53 -3.63 34.22
N ALA A 182 -24.92 -2.82 35.09
CA ALA A 182 -23.97 -3.28 36.12
C ALA A 182 -23.92 -2.32 37.34
N CYS A 183 -25.09 -2.01 37.89
CA CYS A 183 -25.23 -1.63 39.30
C CYS A 183 -26.25 -2.60 39.92
N HIS A 184 -26.15 -2.84 41.23
CA HIS A 184 -26.60 -4.07 41.93
C HIS A 184 -25.84 -5.36 41.51
N PHE A 185 -25.64 -6.34 42.39
CA PHE A 185 -26.13 -6.47 43.77
C PHE A 185 -25.02 -6.91 44.75
N GLU A 186 -24.85 -6.17 45.84
CA GLU A 186 -24.21 -6.68 47.06
C GLU A 186 -25.24 -7.46 47.89
N LYS A 187 -25.02 -8.77 48.09
CA LYS A 187 -25.66 -9.60 49.12
C LYS A 187 -24.75 -10.81 49.41
N LEU A 188 -24.59 -11.28 50.65
CA LEU A 188 -24.88 -10.74 51.99
C LEU A 188 -24.10 -11.61 53.02
N PHE A 189 -24.15 -11.27 54.31
CA PHE A 189 -23.54 -11.97 55.46
C PHE A 189 -21.99 -11.89 55.52
N GLY A 190 -21.34 -11.44 56.62
CA GLY A 190 -21.82 -10.72 57.81
C GLY A 190 -21.49 -11.39 59.14
N LYS A 191 -21.10 -10.56 60.13
CA LYS A 191 -20.58 -10.89 61.48
C LYS A 191 -19.16 -11.49 61.51
N ASN A 192 -18.26 -11.11 62.43
CA ASN A 192 -18.27 -10.03 63.44
C ASN A 192 -16.78 -9.65 63.75
N GLU A 193 -16.35 -8.91 64.79
CA GLU A 193 -16.93 -8.53 66.09
C GLU A 193 -16.45 -7.12 66.55
N GLU A 194 -15.98 -6.98 67.80
CA GLU A 194 -15.50 -5.75 68.46
C GLU A 194 -13.95 -5.63 68.35
N ALA A 195 -13.26 -4.48 68.47
CA ALA A 195 -13.56 -3.12 68.94
C ALA A 195 -12.57 -2.09 68.25
N LYS A 196 -12.35 -0.81 68.62
CA LYS A 196 -12.80 0.06 69.73
C LYS A 196 -12.64 1.57 69.41
N LYS A 197 -12.99 2.40 70.40
CA LYS A 197 -12.78 3.86 70.63
C LYS A 197 -11.31 4.34 70.60
N SER A 198 -10.96 5.64 70.50
CA SER A 198 -11.67 6.94 70.64
C SER A 198 -10.77 8.10 70.16
N ASP A 199 -11.18 9.35 69.90
CA ASP A 199 -12.46 10.06 69.61
C ASP A 199 -12.03 11.47 69.05
N GLU A 200 -12.91 12.21 68.33
CA GLU A 200 -13.05 13.71 68.28
C GLU A 200 -11.85 14.67 67.95
N GLU A 201 -12.02 15.93 67.50
CA GLU A 201 -13.01 16.57 66.60
C GLU A 201 -12.47 17.89 65.99
N GLU A 202 -12.90 18.16 64.74
CA GLU A 202 -13.33 19.42 64.09
C GLU A 202 -12.65 20.83 64.21
N SER A 203 -13.07 21.71 63.29
CA SER A 203 -12.92 23.19 63.24
C SER A 203 -11.54 23.78 62.87
N LYS A 204 -11.45 25.04 62.37
CA LYS A 204 -12.12 25.68 61.20
C LYS A 204 -11.41 27.00 60.83
N LYS A 205 -11.13 27.17 59.53
CA LYS A 205 -11.23 28.41 58.71
C LYS A 205 -10.49 29.73 59.07
N ASP A 206 -9.83 30.25 58.02
CA ASP A 206 -9.83 31.65 57.51
C ASP A 206 -8.98 32.76 58.18
N ASP A 207 -7.97 33.19 57.41
CA ASP A 207 -7.85 34.52 56.77
C ASP A 207 -6.73 35.54 57.10
N SER A 208 -6.30 36.18 56.00
CA SER A 208 -5.59 37.47 55.82
C SER A 208 -4.42 37.88 56.74
N SER A 209 -3.23 37.79 56.17
CA SER A 209 -2.19 38.85 56.09
C SER A 209 -2.43 40.22 56.76
N ASP A 210 -1.36 40.79 57.32
CA ASP A 210 -0.82 42.05 56.76
C ASP A 210 0.69 42.26 57.03
N ILE A 211 1.29 43.25 56.37
CA ILE A 211 2.76 43.45 56.25
C ILE A 211 3.25 44.68 57.05
N SER A 212 4.34 44.57 57.83
CA SER A 212 5.44 45.58 57.82
C SER A 212 6.68 45.26 58.69
N THR A 213 7.81 45.71 58.14
CA THR A 213 9.13 46.03 58.70
C THR A 213 9.11 46.86 60.02
N THR A 214 10.17 46.99 60.85
CA THR A 214 11.64 46.92 60.60
C THR A 214 12.46 46.75 61.91
N THR A 215 13.63 46.09 61.80
CA THR A 215 14.90 46.22 62.58
C THR A 215 15.00 47.04 63.89
N SER A 216 15.64 46.45 64.92
CA SER A 216 16.76 47.07 65.66
C SER A 216 17.59 46.02 66.44
N ASP A 217 18.89 46.26 66.60
CA ASP A 217 19.91 45.31 67.09
C ASP A 217 19.96 45.12 68.62
N TYR A 218 20.45 43.97 69.10
CA TYR A 218 21.73 43.87 69.85
C TYR A 218 22.18 42.39 70.03
N GLU A 219 23.48 42.17 70.25
CA GLU A 219 24.15 40.86 70.33
C GLU A 219 24.05 40.19 71.73
N ASP A 220 24.04 38.85 71.80
CA ASP A 220 25.19 38.01 72.20
C ASP A 220 24.79 36.50 72.22
N CYS A 221 25.76 35.60 72.47
CA CYS A 221 25.70 34.13 72.51
C CYS A 221 25.61 33.42 71.14
N LEU A 222 26.77 32.91 70.70
CA LEU A 222 26.96 32.15 69.46
C LEU A 222 26.41 30.72 69.54
N GLU A 223 25.42 30.41 68.71
CA GLU A 223 25.30 29.09 68.05
C GLU A 223 25.46 29.32 66.54
N GLU A 224 26.31 28.55 65.86
CA GLU A 224 26.51 28.68 64.41
C GLU A 224 25.27 28.19 63.67
N SER A 225 24.52 29.12 63.07
CA SER A 225 23.41 28.78 62.19
C SER A 225 23.93 28.14 60.89
N PRO A 226 23.28 27.08 60.37
CA PRO A 226 23.76 26.39 59.19
C PRO A 226 23.63 27.28 57.96
N VAL A 227 24.77 27.73 57.43
CA VAL A 227 24.84 28.50 56.18
C VAL A 227 24.14 27.73 55.07
N SER A 228 23.12 28.33 54.47
CA SER A 228 22.36 27.76 53.36
C SER A 228 23.19 27.79 52.07
N HIS A 229 24.11 26.84 51.94
CA HIS A 229 24.89 26.64 50.73
C HIS A 229 23.98 26.40 49.52
N SER A 230 24.31 27.03 48.39
CA SER A 230 23.63 26.72 47.12
C SER A 230 23.83 25.25 46.76
N PHE A 231 22.90 24.70 45.97
CA PHE A 231 23.00 23.32 45.48
C PHE A 231 24.29 23.12 44.66
N GLU A 232 24.67 24.15 43.92
CA GLU A 232 25.88 24.23 43.10
C GLU A 232 27.15 24.19 43.96
N GLU A 233 27.21 24.93 45.08
CA GLU A 233 28.30 24.81 46.07
C GLU A 233 28.40 23.41 46.67
N ALA A 234 27.26 22.78 46.97
CA ALA A 234 27.22 21.45 47.56
C ALA A 234 27.75 20.38 46.58
N ILE A 235 27.41 20.48 45.29
CA ILE A 235 27.95 19.62 44.24
C ILE A 235 29.45 19.87 44.00
N GLU A 236 29.92 21.13 44.00
CA GLU A 236 31.35 21.43 43.84
C GLU A 236 32.20 20.93 45.02
N ARG A 237 31.65 20.92 46.25
CA ARG A 237 32.28 20.25 47.42
C ARG A 237 32.30 18.72 47.31
N MET A 238 31.26 18.12 46.73
CA MET A 238 31.29 16.69 46.41
C MET A 238 32.35 16.35 45.36
N ARG A 239 32.64 17.26 44.43
CA ARG A 239 33.66 17.08 43.38
C ARG A 239 35.02 16.73 43.97
N THR A 240 35.54 17.58 44.85
CA THR A 240 36.85 17.39 45.52
C THR A 240 36.93 16.15 46.42
N THR A 241 35.79 15.48 46.67
CA THR A 241 35.66 14.32 47.57
C THR A 241 35.27 13.05 46.80
N SER A 242 35.17 13.11 45.46
CA SER A 242 34.75 11.97 44.63
C SER A 242 35.57 11.72 43.36
N GLU A 243 36.68 12.45 43.15
CA GLU A 243 37.66 12.19 42.09
C GLU A 243 38.24 10.75 42.15
N ASP A 244 38.45 10.19 43.36
CA ASP A 244 38.93 8.81 43.58
C ASP A 244 37.80 7.74 43.67
N LYS A 245 36.52 8.09 43.48
CA LYS A 245 35.41 7.12 43.61
C LYS A 245 35.07 6.46 42.27
N GLU A 246 35.12 5.13 42.24
CA GLU A 246 34.61 4.33 41.10
C GLU A 246 33.08 4.46 40.93
N MET A 247 32.61 4.34 39.69
CA MET A 247 31.19 4.39 39.34
C MET A 247 30.48 3.07 39.74
N PRO A 248 29.39 3.10 40.55
CA PRO A 248 28.70 1.89 40.98
C PRO A 248 28.14 1.02 39.84
N GLY A 249 28.19 -0.31 40.04
CA GLY A 249 27.58 -1.30 39.13
C GLY A 249 26.05 -1.19 39.05
N ASP A 250 25.45 -1.81 38.04
CA ASP A 250 23.99 -1.79 37.86
C ASP A 250 23.26 -2.64 38.91
N LEU A 251 22.07 -2.17 39.31
CA LEU A 251 21.22 -2.86 40.29
C LEU A 251 20.59 -4.15 39.73
N GLN A 252 20.36 -5.13 40.60
CA GLN A 252 20.04 -6.52 40.25
C GLN A 252 18.69 -6.73 39.52
N GLY A 253 17.77 -5.76 39.55
CA GLY A 253 16.53 -5.78 38.76
C GLY A 253 16.75 -5.47 37.27
N GLY A 254 17.94 -4.99 36.89
CA GLY A 254 18.34 -4.65 35.54
C GLY A 254 18.17 -3.15 35.22
N VAL A 255 18.29 -2.82 33.94
CA VAL A 255 18.27 -1.44 33.42
C VAL A 255 16.86 -1.05 32.95
N LEU A 256 16.39 0.12 33.38
CA LEU A 256 15.12 0.74 32.95
C LEU A 256 15.32 1.72 31.78
N LEU A 257 16.45 2.41 31.75
CA LEU A 257 16.81 3.40 30.74
C LEU A 257 18.32 3.36 30.45
N ASP A 258 18.70 3.43 29.17
CA ASP A 258 20.09 3.57 28.71
C ASP A 258 20.06 4.34 27.38
N GLN A 259 20.23 5.67 27.47
CA GLN A 259 20.12 6.61 26.34
C GLN A 259 21.20 7.68 26.40
N THR A 260 21.59 8.20 25.24
CA THR A 260 22.54 9.32 25.11
C THR A 260 21.79 10.55 24.60
N TYR A 261 22.02 11.70 25.22
CA TYR A 261 21.44 12.99 24.85
C TYR A 261 22.55 13.98 24.50
N VAL A 262 22.28 14.89 23.56
CA VAL A 262 23.18 15.99 23.18
C VAL A 262 23.03 17.11 24.20
N VAL A 263 23.84 17.03 25.26
CA VAL A 263 23.84 17.88 26.46
C VAL A 263 25.13 17.59 27.24
N SER A 264 25.65 18.55 28.02
CA SER A 264 26.74 18.23 28.96
C SER A 264 26.23 17.34 30.10
N SER A 265 27.12 16.51 30.67
CA SER A 265 26.74 15.65 31.82
C SER A 265 26.37 16.47 33.06
N LYS A 266 26.93 17.68 33.20
CA LYS A 266 26.57 18.63 34.26
C LYS A 266 25.15 19.15 34.08
N ASP A 267 24.79 19.62 32.88
CA ASP A 267 23.48 20.21 32.63
C ASP A 267 22.35 19.16 32.69
N LEU A 268 22.64 17.91 32.30
CA LEU A 268 21.70 16.80 32.51
C LEU A 268 21.51 16.48 34.01
N ASN A 269 22.56 16.54 34.82
CA ASN A 269 22.43 16.41 36.28
C ASN A 269 21.61 17.56 36.88
N MET A 270 21.83 18.81 36.44
CA MET A 270 21.01 19.96 36.85
C MET A 270 19.54 19.76 36.48
N LEU A 271 19.26 19.38 35.23
CA LEU A 271 17.89 19.17 34.73
C LEU A 271 17.13 18.12 35.54
N LEU A 272 17.79 17.04 35.97
CA LEU A 272 17.15 15.94 36.70
C LEU A 272 17.05 16.19 38.21
N PHE A 273 18.02 16.86 38.82
CA PHE A 273 18.21 16.84 40.28
C PHE A 273 18.28 18.20 40.97
N ALA A 274 18.41 19.32 40.26
CA ALA A 274 18.30 20.64 40.87
C ALA A 274 16.92 20.84 41.54
N PRO A 275 16.83 21.62 42.64
CA PRO A 275 15.55 22.03 43.19
C PRO A 275 14.67 22.71 42.14
N ASP A 276 13.35 22.56 42.26
CA ASP A 276 12.35 23.28 41.46
C ASP A 276 12.39 23.02 39.93
N SER A 277 13.18 22.06 39.44
CA SER A 277 13.37 21.79 38.01
C SER A 277 12.05 21.59 37.25
N GLN A 278 11.90 22.33 36.15
CA GLN A 278 10.74 22.23 35.26
C GLN A 278 10.56 20.81 34.68
N PHE A 279 11.65 20.03 34.52
CA PHE A 279 11.54 18.63 34.09
C PHE A 279 10.70 17.79 35.06
N ARG A 280 10.83 18.00 36.38
CA ARG A 280 10.05 17.25 37.37
C ARG A 280 8.60 17.70 37.45
N LYS A 281 8.33 18.98 37.21
CA LYS A 281 6.96 19.53 37.11
C LYS A 281 6.23 18.93 35.90
N ASP A 282 6.85 18.95 34.72
CA ASP A 282 6.31 18.32 33.50
C ASP A 282 6.13 16.79 33.65
N LEU A 283 7.06 16.13 34.35
CA LEU A 283 6.98 14.69 34.62
C LEU A 283 5.87 14.33 35.60
N ALA A 284 5.69 15.12 36.66
CA ALA A 284 4.61 14.95 37.63
C ALA A 284 3.24 15.11 36.96
N GLU A 285 3.06 16.13 36.11
CA GLU A 285 1.85 16.31 35.30
C GLU A 285 1.58 15.08 34.41
N LEU A 286 2.58 14.61 33.66
CA LEU A 286 2.44 13.46 32.75
C LEU A 286 2.16 12.13 33.48
N GLN A 287 2.66 11.97 34.71
CA GLN A 287 2.42 10.79 35.57
C GLN A 287 1.13 10.90 36.41
N GLY A 288 0.49 12.08 36.48
CA GLY A 288 -0.65 12.35 37.34
C GLY A 288 -0.30 12.41 38.83
N THR A 289 0.95 12.74 39.15
CA THR A 289 1.47 12.86 40.52
C THR A 289 1.07 14.21 41.10
N THR A 290 0.48 14.22 42.29
CA THR A 290 0.06 15.44 43.01
C THR A 290 0.87 15.64 44.29
N ASP A 291 0.72 16.81 44.91
CA ASP A 291 1.20 17.08 46.28
C ASP A 291 2.72 16.84 46.44
N MET A 292 3.49 17.19 45.40
CA MET A 292 4.93 16.98 45.35
C MET A 292 5.67 18.06 46.14
N HIS A 293 6.37 17.64 47.19
CA HIS A 293 7.21 18.48 48.02
C HIS A 293 8.67 18.02 47.95
N GLU A 294 9.56 18.91 47.50
CA GLU A 294 11.00 18.67 47.44
C GLU A 294 11.68 19.25 48.68
N GLY A 295 12.30 18.39 49.51
CA GLY A 295 13.15 18.84 50.61
C GLY A 295 14.48 19.41 50.10
N PRO A 296 15.11 20.33 50.87
CA PRO A 296 16.43 20.85 50.53
C PRO A 296 17.49 19.75 50.55
N TRP A 297 18.54 19.93 49.75
CA TRP A 297 19.73 19.08 49.82
C TRP A 297 20.53 19.39 51.09
N SER A 298 20.84 18.37 51.88
CA SER A 298 21.56 18.45 53.15
C SER A 298 22.63 17.36 53.27
N TRP A 299 23.67 17.63 54.05
CA TRP A 299 24.79 16.72 54.26
C TRP A 299 24.47 15.70 55.36
N LYS A 300 24.64 14.42 55.06
CA LYS A 300 24.46 13.32 56.03
C LYS A 300 25.74 13.14 56.86
N SER A 301 25.64 13.38 58.17
CA SER A 301 26.77 13.59 59.09
C SER A 301 27.84 12.49 59.12
N ASP A 302 27.47 11.24 58.88
CA ASP A 302 28.37 10.08 59.02
C ASP A 302 29.10 9.67 57.72
N GLU A 303 28.65 10.16 56.54
CA GLU A 303 29.05 9.57 55.24
C GLU A 303 29.60 10.57 54.20
N MET A 304 29.57 11.88 54.47
CA MET A 304 29.91 12.95 53.49
C MET A 304 29.12 12.83 52.17
N CYS A 305 27.88 12.36 52.26
CA CYS A 305 26.94 12.24 51.14
C CYS A 305 25.91 13.37 51.19
N LEU A 306 25.61 13.95 50.02
CA LEU A 306 24.54 14.93 49.85
C LEU A 306 23.20 14.20 49.66
N THR A 307 22.22 14.50 50.52
CA THR A 307 20.94 13.78 50.62
C THR A 307 19.75 14.72 50.61
N ARG A 308 18.58 14.25 50.17
CA ARG A 308 17.30 14.92 50.41
C ARG A 308 16.15 13.92 50.47
N VAL A 309 15.01 14.38 50.97
CA VAL A 309 13.74 13.66 50.89
C VAL A 309 12.80 14.38 49.92
N VAL A 310 12.10 13.64 49.07
CA VAL A 310 11.00 14.13 48.23
C VAL A 310 9.76 13.32 48.57
N THR A 311 8.63 13.97 48.80
CA THR A 311 7.34 13.31 49.04
C THR A 311 6.33 13.69 47.97
N TYR A 312 5.44 12.77 47.60
CA TYR A 312 4.36 13.03 46.65
C TYR A 312 3.21 12.02 46.77
N MET A 313 2.05 12.39 46.24
CA MET A 313 0.89 11.50 46.09
C MET A 313 0.87 10.89 44.68
N LYS A 314 0.94 9.56 44.59
CA LYS A 314 0.94 8.85 43.30
C LYS A 314 -0.49 8.53 42.86
N ALA A 315 -0.78 8.73 41.57
CA ALA A 315 -2.10 8.55 40.97
C ALA A 315 -2.75 7.18 41.28
N PRO A 316 -4.08 7.11 41.46
CA PRO A 316 -4.79 5.86 41.70
C PRO A 316 -4.71 4.92 40.50
N SER A 317 -4.44 3.65 40.77
CA SER A 317 -4.37 2.57 39.78
C SER A 317 -5.62 1.67 39.83
N LYS A 318 -5.71 0.69 38.93
CA LYS A 318 -6.83 -0.28 38.90
C LYS A 318 -6.94 -1.17 40.15
N LEU A 319 -5.88 -1.29 40.95
CA LEU A 319 -5.79 -2.25 42.07
C LEU A 319 -5.35 -1.60 43.39
N VAL A 320 -4.91 -0.34 43.35
CA VAL A 320 -4.40 0.42 44.51
C VAL A 320 -4.92 1.85 44.37
N ARG A 321 -5.45 2.40 45.46
CA ARG A 321 -5.87 3.81 45.58
C ARG A 321 -4.68 4.78 45.36
N ALA A 322 -4.93 6.08 45.41
CA ALA A 322 -3.83 7.04 45.52
C ALA A 322 -3.05 6.76 46.81
N VAL A 323 -1.72 6.82 46.75
CA VAL A 323 -0.83 6.45 47.87
C VAL A 323 0.28 7.46 48.03
N GLN A 324 0.71 7.68 49.27
CA GLN A 324 1.87 8.51 49.53
C GLN A 324 3.15 7.75 49.18
N ALA A 325 4.07 8.44 48.52
CA ALA A 325 5.42 7.98 48.23
C ALA A 325 6.44 8.91 48.89
N THR A 326 7.52 8.31 49.39
CA THR A 326 8.66 9.02 49.96
C THR A 326 9.92 8.51 49.26
N GLU A 327 10.64 9.41 48.59
CA GLU A 327 11.95 9.15 47.99
C GLU A 327 13.06 9.74 48.84
N GLU A 328 13.99 8.91 49.27
CA GLU A 328 15.26 9.31 49.85
C GLU A 328 16.30 9.32 48.73
N GLN A 329 16.75 10.50 48.30
CA GLN A 329 17.67 10.69 47.19
C GLN A 329 19.07 11.04 47.72
N THR A 330 20.10 10.31 47.29
CA THR A 330 21.47 10.40 47.80
C THR A 330 22.48 10.44 46.66
N TYR A 331 23.33 11.46 46.61
CA TYR A 331 24.49 11.47 45.71
C TYR A 331 25.57 10.51 46.20
N VAL A 332 25.97 9.59 45.33
CA VAL A 332 27.04 8.60 45.56
C VAL A 332 28.36 9.09 44.95
N LYS A 333 28.29 9.71 43.76
CA LYS A 333 29.42 10.31 43.03
C LYS A 333 28.96 11.60 42.33
N ALA A 334 29.83 12.62 42.29
CA ALA A 334 29.60 13.85 41.51
C ALA A 334 30.94 14.53 41.19
N ASP A 335 31.73 13.99 40.25
CA ASP A 335 33.07 14.50 39.90
C ASP A 335 33.07 15.66 38.88
N GLY A 336 31.88 16.14 38.50
CA GLY A 336 31.67 17.20 37.52
C GLY A 336 31.52 16.71 36.08
N LYS A 337 31.97 15.49 35.78
CA LYS A 337 31.74 14.80 34.50
C LYS A 337 30.84 13.58 34.67
N GLU A 338 31.04 12.83 35.75
CA GLU A 338 30.24 11.70 36.15
C GLU A 338 29.42 12.01 37.40
N PHE A 339 28.14 11.65 37.36
CA PHE A 339 27.22 11.81 38.48
C PHE A 339 26.49 10.49 38.73
N SER A 340 26.32 10.11 40.00
CA SER A 340 25.48 8.98 40.38
C SER A 340 24.62 9.33 41.59
N VAL A 341 23.31 9.09 41.44
CA VAL A 341 22.30 9.32 42.47
C VAL A 341 21.58 8.00 42.73
N PHE A 342 21.66 7.53 43.98
CA PHE A 342 20.87 6.43 44.49
C PHE A 342 19.56 6.98 45.06
N VAL A 343 18.44 6.30 44.79
CA VAL A 343 17.11 6.70 45.28
C VAL A 343 16.41 5.50 45.90
N SER A 344 16.05 5.61 47.18
CA SER A 344 15.26 4.64 47.94
C SER A 344 13.82 5.14 48.02
N VAL A 345 12.89 4.46 47.35
CA VAL A 345 11.45 4.80 47.31
C VAL A 345 10.67 3.89 48.25
N SER A 346 9.91 4.50 49.16
CA SER A 346 8.98 3.84 50.09
C SER A 346 7.54 4.21 49.74
N THR A 347 6.61 3.25 49.75
CA THR A 347 5.17 3.46 49.53
C THR A 347 4.35 2.65 50.55
N PRO A 348 4.33 3.05 51.84
CA PRO A 348 3.81 2.21 52.93
C PRO A 348 2.32 1.85 52.81
N ASP A 349 1.53 2.67 52.12
CA ASP A 349 0.08 2.48 51.90
C ASP A 349 -0.28 1.34 50.93
N VAL A 350 0.66 0.82 50.14
CA VAL A 350 0.36 -0.28 49.21
C VAL A 350 0.28 -1.62 49.97
N PRO A 351 -0.44 -2.64 49.47
CA PRO A 351 -0.37 -3.98 50.04
C PRO A 351 1.08 -4.46 50.12
N TYR A 352 1.54 -4.81 51.33
CA TYR A 352 2.92 -5.17 51.66
C TYR A 352 3.97 -4.02 51.54
N GLY A 353 3.55 -2.75 51.45
CA GLY A 353 4.45 -1.60 51.27
C GLY A 353 5.47 -1.35 52.38
N SER A 354 5.28 -1.96 53.56
CA SER A 354 6.25 -1.95 54.66
C SER A 354 7.30 -3.07 54.59
N THR A 355 7.11 -4.10 53.75
CA THR A 355 8.02 -5.25 53.62
C THR A 355 9.06 -5.10 52.52
N PHE A 356 9.02 -4.01 51.75
CA PHE A 356 9.97 -3.73 50.68
C PHE A 356 10.16 -2.23 50.42
N LYS A 357 11.33 -1.85 49.90
CA LYS A 357 11.60 -0.58 49.23
C LYS A 357 11.96 -0.83 47.77
N ILE A 358 11.68 0.13 46.89
CA ILE A 358 12.21 0.15 45.53
C ILE A 358 13.52 0.95 45.55
N GLU A 359 14.55 0.41 44.93
CA GLU A 359 15.85 1.08 44.80
C GLU A 359 16.09 1.42 43.34
N LEU A 360 16.57 2.64 43.08
CA LEU A 360 16.93 3.14 41.76
C LEU A 360 18.35 3.69 41.80
N LEU A 361 19.13 3.45 40.76
CA LEU A 361 20.47 4.00 40.60
C LEU A 361 20.56 4.71 39.25
N TYR A 362 20.61 6.04 39.31
CA TYR A 362 20.87 6.91 38.18
C TYR A 362 22.39 7.07 38.01
N LYS A 363 22.86 7.01 36.77
CA LYS A 363 24.26 7.25 36.38
C LYS A 363 24.29 8.12 35.14
N ILE A 364 24.95 9.27 35.24
CA ILE A 364 25.21 10.20 34.14
C ILE A 364 26.71 10.16 33.89
N MET A 365 27.11 9.89 32.64
CA MET A 365 28.49 9.78 32.20
C MET A 365 28.65 10.51 30.85
N PRO A 366 29.86 10.98 30.48
CA PRO A 366 30.10 11.51 29.15
C PRO A 366 29.73 10.50 28.04
N GLY A 367 29.10 10.97 26.97
CA GLY A 367 28.83 10.17 25.78
C GLY A 367 30.08 9.96 24.92
N GLN A 368 29.96 9.09 23.91
CA GLN A 368 31.03 8.94 22.91
C GLN A 368 31.07 10.17 21.98
N GLN A 369 32.28 10.63 21.67
CA GLN A 369 32.49 11.90 20.97
C GLN A 369 32.32 11.74 19.46
N GLU A 370 31.23 12.29 18.92
CA GLU A 370 30.96 12.34 17.47
C GLU A 370 31.81 13.41 16.77
N SER A 371 31.95 13.27 15.45
CA SER A 371 32.71 14.19 14.59
C SER A 371 32.07 15.59 14.43
N SER A 372 30.89 15.81 15.01
CA SER A 372 30.17 17.09 15.05
C SER A 372 30.73 18.10 16.06
N GLY A 373 31.42 17.62 17.10
CA GLY A 373 31.93 18.46 18.19
C GLY A 373 30.89 18.92 19.22
N GLU A 374 29.66 18.43 19.15
CA GLU A 374 28.65 18.64 20.21
C GLU A 374 28.95 17.77 21.44
N GLU A 375 28.82 18.32 22.66
CA GLU A 375 28.92 17.51 23.88
C GLU A 375 27.69 16.61 24.07
N SER A 376 27.89 15.41 24.61
CA SER A 376 26.82 14.46 24.89
C SER A 376 26.98 13.78 26.26
N ALA A 377 25.86 13.33 26.81
CA ALA A 377 25.78 12.65 28.10
C ALA A 377 24.93 11.38 27.99
N ARG A 378 25.47 10.27 28.46
CA ARG A 378 24.78 8.98 28.57
C ARG A 378 24.14 8.85 29.95
N LEU A 379 22.83 8.69 29.97
CA LEU A 379 22.04 8.39 31.17
C LEU A 379 21.70 6.90 31.20
N VAL A 380 22.16 6.22 32.25
CA VAL A 380 21.76 4.86 32.60
C VAL A 380 20.96 4.92 33.90
N VAL A 381 19.81 4.26 33.96
CA VAL A 381 19.05 4.07 35.20
C VAL A 381 18.76 2.59 35.39
N SER A 382 19.23 2.02 36.50
CA SER A 382 18.96 0.65 36.93
C SER A 382 18.10 0.61 38.19
N TRP A 383 17.53 -0.55 38.51
CA TRP A 383 16.60 -0.70 39.66
C TRP A 383 16.77 -2.03 40.40
N ALA A 384 16.28 -2.08 41.64
CA ALA A 384 16.12 -3.31 42.43
C ALA A 384 14.90 -3.21 43.37
N ILE A 385 14.60 -4.30 44.08
CA ILE A 385 13.69 -4.32 45.22
C ILE A 385 14.43 -4.87 46.43
N ASN A 386 14.50 -4.07 47.49
CA ASN A 386 15.07 -4.48 48.75
C ASN A 386 13.95 -4.90 49.69
N PHE A 387 13.86 -6.20 49.99
CA PHE A 387 12.84 -6.77 50.86
C PHE A 387 13.32 -6.76 52.32
N SER A 388 12.78 -5.83 53.11
CA SER A 388 13.04 -5.73 54.55
C SER A 388 12.50 -6.93 55.35
N GLN A 389 11.49 -7.63 54.81
CA GLN A 389 10.87 -8.81 55.42
C GLN A 389 10.51 -9.86 54.37
N ASN A 390 10.51 -11.13 54.77
CA ASN A 390 10.08 -12.24 53.91
C ASN A 390 8.58 -12.18 53.64
N THR A 391 8.19 -12.22 52.36
CA THR A 391 6.78 -12.20 51.93
C THR A 391 6.48 -13.28 50.89
N MET A 392 5.37 -14.01 51.07
CA MET A 392 4.89 -15.01 50.11
C MET A 392 4.47 -14.40 48.76
N MET A 393 4.26 -13.08 48.69
CA MET A 393 3.88 -12.38 47.45
C MET A 393 5.08 -11.76 46.71
N LYS A 394 6.34 -12.08 47.09
CA LYS A 394 7.57 -11.55 46.48
C LYS A 394 7.52 -11.48 44.95
N SER A 395 7.19 -12.58 44.27
CA SER A 395 7.13 -12.61 42.79
C SER A 395 6.02 -11.73 42.19
N MET A 396 4.89 -11.54 42.89
CA MET A 396 3.83 -10.63 42.45
C MET A 396 4.24 -9.16 42.64
N ILE A 397 4.93 -8.84 43.73
CA ILE A 397 5.49 -7.52 44.01
C ILE A 397 6.58 -7.19 42.97
N GLU A 398 7.49 -8.12 42.69
CA GLU A 398 8.52 -7.99 41.65
C GLU A 398 7.93 -7.79 40.26
N GLY A 399 6.91 -8.56 39.89
CA GLY A 399 6.22 -8.41 38.61
C GLY A 399 5.48 -7.08 38.47
N GLY A 400 4.78 -6.65 39.53
CA GLY A 400 4.06 -5.38 39.58
C GLY A 400 5.00 -4.17 39.50
N ALA A 401 6.04 -4.15 40.35
CA ALA A 401 7.05 -3.10 40.37
C ALA A 401 7.80 -3.02 39.03
N ARG A 402 8.25 -4.14 38.47
CA ARG A 402 8.94 -4.17 37.16
C ARG A 402 8.09 -3.55 36.05
N GLN A 403 6.80 -3.88 36.00
CA GLN A 403 5.89 -3.36 34.96
C GLN A 403 5.57 -1.88 35.19
N GLY A 404 5.29 -1.47 36.44
CA GLY A 404 5.01 -0.07 36.80
C GLY A 404 6.22 0.86 36.61
N LEU A 405 7.42 0.41 36.97
CA LEU A 405 8.67 1.15 36.73
C LEU A 405 8.97 1.27 35.24
N LYS A 406 8.81 0.20 34.45
CA LYS A 406 9.00 0.28 32.99
C LYS A 406 8.03 1.27 32.33
N GLU A 407 6.81 1.41 32.84
CA GLU A 407 5.84 2.42 32.38
C GLU A 407 6.23 3.84 32.83
N SER A 408 6.59 4.01 34.10
CA SER A 408 7.04 5.29 34.68
C SER A 408 8.28 5.85 33.97
N PHE A 409 9.25 4.98 33.64
CA PHE A 409 10.49 5.36 32.96
C PHE A 409 10.35 5.53 31.44
N TYR A 410 9.32 4.93 30.81
CA TYR A 410 8.94 5.28 29.44
C TYR A 410 8.47 6.75 29.38
N GLN A 411 7.61 7.17 30.32
CA GLN A 411 7.15 8.56 30.41
C GLN A 411 8.29 9.53 30.77
N PHE A 412 9.22 9.11 31.64
CA PHE A 412 10.44 9.87 31.96
C PHE A 412 11.30 10.15 30.70
N ALA A 413 11.55 9.11 29.89
CA ALA A 413 12.29 9.25 28.64
C ALA A 413 11.56 10.13 27.61
N GLU A 414 10.22 10.05 27.56
CA GLU A 414 9.40 10.92 26.70
C GLU A 414 9.53 12.40 27.07
N VAL A 415 9.54 12.75 28.36
CA VAL A 415 9.73 14.14 28.81
C VAL A 415 11.16 14.63 28.55
N LEU A 416 12.18 13.77 28.69
CA LEU A 416 13.56 14.13 28.31
C LEU A 416 13.70 14.37 26.81
N ALA A 417 13.17 13.48 25.97
CA ALA A 417 13.26 13.60 24.50
C ALA A 417 12.52 14.84 23.94
N ARG A 418 11.55 15.40 24.67
CA ARG A 418 10.90 16.69 24.34
C ARG A 418 11.76 17.91 24.67
N LYS A 419 12.77 17.77 25.54
CA LYS A 419 13.66 18.86 25.98
C LYS A 419 15.07 18.77 25.41
N LEU A 420 15.55 17.56 25.13
CA LEU A 420 16.92 17.27 24.71
C LEU A 420 16.93 16.40 23.44
N LYS A 421 17.78 16.79 22.49
CA LYS A 421 18.08 16.01 21.28
C LYS A 421 18.70 14.67 21.67
N VAL A 422 18.09 13.56 21.25
CA VAL A 422 18.57 12.20 21.52
C VAL A 422 19.62 11.82 20.48
N THR A 423 20.79 11.34 20.91
CA THR A 423 21.78 10.73 20.01
C THR A 423 21.31 9.34 19.60
N THR A 424 21.55 8.98 18.34
CA THR A 424 20.80 7.94 17.61
C THR A 424 20.68 6.59 18.34
N SER A 425 19.48 6.01 18.32
CA SER A 425 19.16 4.74 19.00
C SER A 425 20.09 3.60 18.59
N LYS A 426 20.42 2.69 19.53
CA LYS A 426 21.29 1.51 19.31
C LYS A 426 20.90 0.68 18.07
N VAL A 427 19.60 0.59 17.77
CA VAL A 427 19.07 -0.12 16.59
C VAL A 427 19.62 0.47 15.28
N VAL A 428 19.77 1.79 15.20
CA VAL A 428 20.34 2.46 14.02
C VAL A 428 21.85 2.27 13.97
N LEU A 429 22.54 2.23 15.12
CA LEU A 429 23.97 1.92 15.17
C LEU A 429 24.28 0.47 14.71
N GLU A 430 23.38 -0.47 14.99
CA GLU A 430 23.46 -1.85 14.47
C GLU A 430 23.13 -1.91 12.97
N LYS A 431 22.10 -1.17 12.51
CA LYS A 431 21.77 -0.98 11.08
C LYS A 431 22.96 -0.43 10.30
N ASP A 432 23.50 0.72 10.70
CA ASP A 432 24.61 1.38 9.99
C ASP A 432 25.85 0.48 9.94
N ARG A 433 26.16 -0.25 11.01
CA ARG A 433 27.26 -1.23 11.03
C ARG A 433 27.01 -2.41 10.10
N ALA A 434 25.78 -2.93 10.04
CA ALA A 434 25.43 -4.04 9.15
C ALA A 434 25.45 -3.61 7.68
N LEU A 435 24.92 -2.43 7.35
CA LEU A 435 24.94 -1.88 6.00
C LEU A 435 26.36 -1.51 5.54
N ALA A 436 27.19 -0.96 6.42
CA ALA A 436 28.59 -0.64 6.11
C ALA A 436 29.41 -1.88 5.71
N SER A 437 29.13 -3.06 6.28
CA SER A 437 29.82 -4.31 5.91
C SER A 437 29.52 -4.80 4.49
N LEU A 438 28.41 -4.37 3.89
CA LEU A 438 28.03 -4.74 2.51
C LEU A 438 28.61 -3.77 1.48
N GLN A 439 28.78 -2.50 1.85
CA GLN A 439 29.38 -1.48 0.97
C GLN A 439 30.86 -1.75 0.64
N THR A 440 31.53 -2.62 1.39
CA THR A 440 32.93 -3.04 1.15
C THR A 440 33.11 -4.17 0.13
N GLU A 441 32.03 -4.83 -0.32
CA GLU A 441 32.10 -6.11 -1.05
C GLU A 441 31.68 -6.01 -2.54
N HIS A 442 31.88 -4.84 -3.17
CA HIS A 442 31.50 -4.64 -4.56
C HIS A 442 32.51 -5.27 -5.55
N GLN A 443 32.28 -6.55 -5.91
CA GLN A 443 33.07 -7.27 -6.93
C GLN A 443 33.11 -6.49 -8.25
N SER A 444 34.28 -6.42 -8.90
CA SER A 444 34.42 -5.54 -10.07
C SER A 444 33.73 -6.12 -11.31
N ASP A 445 33.16 -5.22 -12.14
CA ASP A 445 32.58 -5.55 -13.44
C ASP A 445 33.55 -6.31 -14.36
N TRP A 446 34.86 -6.14 -14.16
CA TRP A 446 35.93 -6.82 -14.90
C TRP A 446 36.15 -8.27 -14.43
N GLU A 447 36.03 -8.55 -13.14
CA GLU A 447 36.14 -9.91 -12.60
C GLU A 447 34.93 -10.75 -13.04
N LEU A 448 33.72 -10.19 -12.94
CA LEU A 448 32.49 -10.83 -13.42
C LEU A 448 32.51 -11.05 -14.95
N ALA A 449 33.05 -10.11 -15.72
CA ALA A 449 33.29 -10.31 -17.15
C ALA A 449 34.27 -11.46 -17.41
N LYS A 450 35.37 -11.52 -16.65
CA LYS A 450 36.38 -12.58 -16.77
C LYS A 450 35.76 -13.95 -16.47
N GLU A 451 34.99 -14.10 -15.41
CA GLU A 451 34.35 -15.38 -15.06
C GLU A 451 33.34 -15.82 -16.14
N TYR A 452 32.47 -14.90 -16.59
CA TYR A 452 31.46 -15.19 -17.61
C TYR A 452 32.05 -15.54 -18.99
N PHE A 453 33.10 -14.83 -19.44
CA PHE A 453 33.71 -15.05 -20.76
C PHE A 453 34.85 -16.09 -20.76
N TRP A 454 35.34 -16.56 -19.62
CA TRP A 454 36.37 -17.62 -19.55
C TRP A 454 35.79 -19.04 -19.68
N ASN A 455 34.85 -19.24 -20.62
CA ASN A 455 34.27 -20.54 -20.91
C ASN A 455 34.84 -21.17 -22.20
N PHE A 456 34.65 -22.49 -22.35
CA PHE A 456 35.18 -23.24 -23.50
C PHE A 456 34.65 -22.70 -24.84
N THR A 457 33.41 -22.22 -24.90
CA THR A 457 32.80 -21.65 -26.10
C THR A 457 33.62 -20.46 -26.59
N VAL A 458 33.80 -19.42 -25.75
CA VAL A 458 34.53 -18.20 -26.10
C VAL A 458 35.99 -18.51 -26.45
N VAL A 459 36.67 -19.31 -25.63
CA VAL A 459 38.07 -19.69 -25.86
C VAL A 459 38.24 -20.47 -27.17
N SER A 460 37.35 -21.43 -27.45
CA SER A 460 37.35 -22.17 -28.73
C SER A 460 37.08 -21.26 -29.93
N THR A 461 36.16 -20.30 -29.81
CA THR A 461 35.90 -19.30 -30.86
C THR A 461 37.14 -18.47 -31.14
N ILE A 462 37.85 -17.98 -30.11
CA ILE A 462 39.08 -17.19 -30.27
C ILE A 462 40.17 -18.01 -30.99
N PHE A 463 40.37 -19.29 -30.62
CA PHE A 463 41.31 -20.17 -31.31
C PHE A 463 40.89 -20.45 -32.77
N MET A 464 39.60 -20.62 -33.07
CA MET A 464 39.10 -20.81 -34.44
C MET A 464 39.24 -19.55 -35.30
N VAL A 465 38.95 -18.36 -34.75
CA VAL A 465 39.19 -17.08 -35.43
C VAL A 465 40.68 -16.90 -35.73
N LEU A 466 41.55 -17.18 -34.75
CA LEU A 466 43.00 -17.10 -34.93
C LEU A 466 43.50 -18.09 -35.98
N TYR A 467 43.00 -19.33 -35.98
CA TYR A 467 43.31 -20.34 -36.99
C TYR A 467 42.92 -19.86 -38.40
N VAL A 468 41.70 -19.36 -38.59
CA VAL A 468 41.24 -18.84 -39.89
C VAL A 468 42.03 -17.61 -40.33
N LEU A 469 42.35 -16.68 -39.43
CA LEU A 469 43.19 -15.52 -39.76
C LEU A 469 44.61 -15.94 -40.18
N VAL A 470 45.23 -16.87 -39.45
CA VAL A 470 46.56 -17.40 -39.80
C VAL A 470 46.50 -18.17 -41.13
N HIS A 471 45.43 -18.91 -41.39
CA HIS A 471 45.24 -19.60 -42.67
C HIS A 471 45.13 -18.60 -43.83
N ILE A 472 44.32 -17.54 -43.70
CA ILE A 472 44.18 -16.49 -44.72
C ILE A 472 45.52 -15.77 -44.98
N ILE A 473 46.33 -15.54 -43.94
CA ILE A 473 47.65 -14.89 -44.05
C ILE A 473 48.71 -15.80 -44.72
N LEU A 474 48.56 -17.13 -44.61
CA LEU A 474 49.51 -18.11 -45.15
C LEU A 474 49.09 -18.75 -46.48
N SER A 475 47.83 -18.61 -46.89
CA SER A 475 47.36 -19.08 -48.20
C SER A 475 47.95 -18.24 -49.33
N GLU A 476 48.54 -18.90 -50.34
CA GLU A 476 48.85 -18.25 -51.62
C GLU A 476 47.54 -17.86 -52.34
N PRO A 477 47.49 -16.73 -53.06
CA PRO A 477 46.28 -16.33 -53.78
C PRO A 477 45.92 -17.36 -54.87
N SER A 478 44.78 -18.02 -54.70
CA SER A 478 44.28 -19.02 -55.64
C SER A 478 43.95 -18.38 -57.00
N LYS A 479 43.98 -19.21 -58.06
CA LYS A 479 43.50 -18.80 -59.38
C LYS A 479 42.00 -19.04 -59.43
N LEU A 480 41.23 -18.02 -59.83
CA LEU A 480 39.78 -18.10 -59.96
C LEU A 480 39.34 -19.36 -60.74
N HIS A 481 38.39 -20.12 -60.19
CA HIS A 481 37.89 -21.38 -60.77
C HIS A 481 36.37 -21.38 -61.01
N GLY A 482 35.88 -20.26 -61.55
CA GLY A 482 34.76 -20.27 -62.49
C GLY A 482 33.36 -20.28 -61.88
N LEU A 483 33.24 -20.13 -60.55
CA LEU A 483 31.97 -19.88 -59.87
C LEU A 483 31.97 -18.61 -59.00
N GLU A 484 33.13 -17.98 -58.77
CA GLU A 484 33.18 -16.71 -58.06
C GLU A 484 32.56 -15.56 -58.88
N TYR A 485 31.92 -14.62 -58.18
CA TYR A 485 31.40 -13.38 -58.77
C TYR A 485 31.96 -12.20 -57.98
N HIS A 486 32.18 -11.05 -58.63
CA HIS A 486 32.93 -9.91 -58.06
C HIS A 486 32.55 -9.56 -56.61
N GLY A 487 33.43 -9.92 -55.67
CA GLY A 487 33.33 -9.58 -54.25
C GLY A 487 32.99 -10.73 -53.30
N PHE A 488 32.73 -11.95 -53.79
CA PHE A 488 32.52 -13.14 -52.97
C PHE A 488 33.31 -14.34 -53.46
N ASP A 489 34.35 -14.71 -52.70
CA ASP A 489 34.91 -16.06 -52.74
C ASP A 489 33.96 -17.03 -52.03
N LEU A 490 33.89 -18.25 -52.53
CA LEU A 490 33.24 -19.39 -51.88
C LEU A 490 34.35 -20.30 -51.33
N PRO A 491 34.14 -21.03 -50.21
CA PRO A 491 35.16 -21.94 -49.68
C PRO A 491 35.49 -23.04 -50.69
N ASP A 492 36.78 -23.15 -51.05
CA ASP A 492 37.30 -24.03 -52.10
C ASP A 492 37.27 -25.51 -51.68
N SER A 493 37.20 -25.78 -50.37
CA SER A 493 37.10 -27.15 -49.85
C SER A 493 35.92 -27.40 -48.91
N VAL A 494 35.48 -28.67 -48.87
CA VAL A 494 34.51 -29.17 -47.89
C VAL A 494 35.01 -28.96 -46.45
N GLY A 495 36.33 -28.95 -46.23
CA GLY A 495 36.95 -28.62 -44.95
C GLY A 495 36.67 -27.17 -44.54
N GLU A 496 36.98 -26.22 -45.42
CA GLU A 496 36.73 -24.78 -45.19
C GLU A 496 35.25 -24.47 -44.98
N PHE A 497 34.36 -25.11 -45.74
CA PHE A 497 32.91 -24.94 -45.56
C PHE A 497 32.46 -25.41 -44.17
N ILE A 498 32.96 -26.56 -43.70
CA ILE A 498 32.67 -27.08 -42.36
C ILE A 498 33.28 -26.18 -41.26
N THR A 499 34.55 -25.77 -41.38
CA THR A 499 35.17 -24.88 -40.38
C THR A 499 34.51 -23.51 -40.34
N SER A 500 34.06 -22.98 -41.49
CA SER A 500 33.31 -21.71 -41.56
C SER A 500 31.93 -21.84 -40.92
N GLY A 501 31.20 -22.93 -41.20
CA GLY A 501 29.91 -23.20 -40.55
C GLY A 501 30.01 -23.36 -39.04
N ILE A 502 31.04 -24.07 -38.55
CA ILE A 502 31.33 -24.17 -37.11
C ILE A 502 31.69 -22.80 -36.53
N LEU A 503 32.51 -22.01 -37.22
CA LEU A 503 32.92 -20.68 -36.77
C LEU A 503 31.72 -19.71 -36.69
N VAL A 504 30.79 -19.75 -37.66
CA VAL A 504 29.56 -18.92 -37.63
C VAL A 504 28.69 -19.28 -36.41
N LEU A 505 28.45 -20.57 -36.15
CA LEU A 505 27.67 -21.01 -34.98
C LEU A 505 28.35 -20.68 -33.64
N GLN A 506 29.69 -20.71 -33.61
CA GLN A 506 30.49 -20.31 -32.46
C GLN A 506 30.46 -18.78 -32.24
N LEU A 507 30.54 -17.99 -33.31
CA LEU A 507 30.40 -16.52 -33.26
C LEU A 507 28.99 -16.09 -32.85
N GLU A 508 27.94 -16.76 -33.34
CA GLU A 508 26.55 -16.53 -32.92
C GLU A 508 26.37 -16.75 -31.42
N ARG A 509 26.94 -17.83 -30.86
CA ARG A 509 26.92 -18.10 -29.42
C ARG A 509 27.66 -17.04 -28.60
N VAL A 510 28.84 -16.61 -29.06
CA VAL A 510 29.62 -15.55 -28.38
C VAL A 510 28.90 -14.20 -28.49
N TYR A 511 28.29 -13.88 -29.63
CA TYR A 511 27.45 -12.69 -29.79
C TYR A 511 26.26 -12.69 -28.82
N ASN A 512 25.54 -13.82 -28.71
CA ASN A 512 24.42 -13.95 -27.78
C ASN A 512 24.86 -13.83 -26.31
N MET A 513 26.02 -14.38 -25.94
CA MET A 513 26.64 -14.16 -24.62
C MET A 513 26.96 -12.68 -24.37
N VAL A 514 27.61 -12.01 -25.32
CA VAL A 514 27.95 -10.58 -25.21
C VAL A 514 26.68 -9.73 -25.11
N SER A 515 25.63 -10.05 -25.87
CA SER A 515 24.34 -9.37 -25.80
C SER A 515 23.71 -9.54 -24.42
N ARG A 516 23.59 -10.77 -23.89
CA ARG A 516 23.06 -11.02 -22.54
C ARG A 516 23.85 -10.27 -21.47
N PHE A 517 25.18 -10.32 -21.51
CA PHE A 517 26.03 -9.61 -20.56
C PHE A 517 25.80 -8.09 -20.60
N VAL A 518 25.77 -7.50 -21.80
CA VAL A 518 25.51 -6.06 -21.97
C VAL A 518 24.09 -5.69 -21.53
N GLU A 519 23.08 -6.50 -21.85
CA GLU A 519 21.67 -6.26 -21.48
C GLU A 519 21.45 -6.37 -19.96
N ALA A 520 22.08 -7.33 -19.28
CA ALA A 520 22.06 -7.44 -17.83
C ALA A 520 22.73 -6.22 -17.16
N ARG A 521 23.85 -5.73 -17.71
CA ARG A 521 24.55 -4.52 -17.21
C ARG A 521 23.76 -3.23 -17.50
N LEU A 522 23.07 -3.13 -18.63
CA LEU A 522 22.13 -2.05 -18.95
C LEU A 522 20.86 -2.08 -18.08
N ARG A 523 20.59 -3.22 -17.41
CA ARG A 523 19.49 -3.40 -16.43
C ARG A 523 19.96 -3.47 -14.97
N ARG A 524 21.23 -3.17 -14.67
CA ARG A 524 21.73 -3.10 -13.28
C ARG A 524 20.78 -2.20 -12.46
N GLY A 525 20.34 -2.69 -11.30
CA GLY A 525 19.32 -2.01 -10.49
C GLY A 525 19.73 -0.58 -10.14
N ASN A 526 19.11 0.40 -10.78
CA ASN A 526 19.29 1.83 -10.47
C ASN A 526 18.82 2.20 -9.05
N ASP A 527 18.21 1.25 -8.34
CA ASP A 527 17.73 1.34 -6.97
C ASP A 527 18.82 1.09 -5.91
N HIS A 528 19.96 0.47 -6.26
CA HIS A 528 21.03 0.19 -5.29
C HIS A 528 21.58 1.48 -4.67
N GLY A 529 21.55 1.57 -3.35
CA GLY A 529 22.05 2.74 -2.61
C GLY A 529 21.21 4.01 -2.80
N VAL A 530 20.04 3.92 -3.45
CA VAL A 530 19.06 5.02 -3.50
C VAL A 530 18.50 5.21 -2.10
N LYS A 531 18.87 6.33 -1.47
CA LYS A 531 18.38 6.69 -0.14
C LYS A 531 16.90 7.02 -0.18
N ALA A 532 16.17 6.56 0.84
CA ALA A 532 14.79 6.95 1.07
C ALA A 532 14.65 8.48 1.21
N GLN A 533 13.51 9.01 0.74
CA GLN A 533 13.15 10.42 0.85
C GLN A 533 11.84 10.58 1.64
N GLY A 534 11.72 11.69 2.37
CA GLY A 534 10.53 12.06 3.14
C GLY A 534 10.50 11.54 4.58
N ASP A 535 9.43 11.92 5.28
CA ASP A 535 9.22 11.65 6.70
C ASP A 535 8.12 10.57 6.89
N GLY A 536 8.31 9.68 7.87
CA GLY A 536 7.45 8.53 8.14
C GLY A 536 8.21 7.20 8.20
N TRP A 537 7.57 6.14 7.73
CA TRP A 537 8.09 4.76 7.76
C TRP A 537 9.02 4.48 6.58
N VAL A 538 10.30 4.22 6.88
CA VAL A 538 11.35 3.85 5.92
C VAL A 538 11.64 2.36 6.02
N LEU A 539 11.58 1.66 4.90
CA LEU A 539 11.97 0.25 4.79
C LEU A 539 13.31 0.16 4.04
N THR A 540 14.34 -0.32 4.72
CA THR A 540 15.64 -0.66 4.14
C THR A 540 15.75 -2.19 4.04
N VAL A 541 15.96 -2.70 2.82
CA VAL A 541 16.19 -4.13 2.56
C VAL A 541 17.60 -4.30 2.02
N ALA A 542 18.43 -5.09 2.70
CA ALA A 542 19.67 -5.60 2.15
C ALA A 542 19.45 -7.03 1.64
N LEU A 543 19.65 -7.24 0.34
CA LEU A 543 19.67 -8.54 -0.31
C LEU A 543 21.10 -9.06 -0.30
N ILE A 544 21.35 -10.13 0.46
CA ILE A 544 22.70 -10.69 0.64
C ILE A 544 22.97 -11.69 -0.49
N GLU A 545 22.34 -12.85 -0.40
CA GLU A 545 22.56 -13.99 -1.29
C GLU A 545 21.27 -14.80 -1.55
N GLY A 546 21.33 -15.67 -2.56
CA GLY A 546 20.32 -16.69 -2.82
C GLY A 546 20.94 -18.08 -2.82
N MET A 547 20.13 -19.11 -2.60
CA MET A 547 20.56 -20.51 -2.66
C MET A 547 19.62 -21.38 -3.49
N ASN A 548 20.19 -22.35 -4.22
CA ASN A 548 19.50 -23.36 -5.03
C ASN A 548 18.46 -22.79 -6.01
N LEU A 549 18.68 -21.61 -6.58
CA LEU A 549 17.81 -21.05 -7.62
C LEU A 549 17.99 -21.89 -8.90
N THR A 550 16.94 -22.57 -9.36
CA THR A 550 17.04 -23.52 -10.48
C THR A 550 16.33 -22.98 -11.71
N SER A 551 17.01 -22.92 -12.85
CA SER A 551 16.41 -22.47 -14.12
C SER A 551 15.33 -23.45 -14.63
N LEU A 552 14.48 -22.94 -15.53
CA LEU A 552 13.50 -23.74 -16.27
C LEU A 552 14.12 -24.61 -17.38
N ASP A 553 15.27 -24.22 -17.93
CA ASP A 553 15.90 -24.91 -19.04
C ASP A 553 16.85 -26.03 -18.56
N PRO A 554 16.68 -27.28 -19.00
CA PRO A 554 17.42 -28.45 -18.50
C PRO A 554 18.90 -28.51 -18.92
N THR A 555 19.43 -27.43 -19.50
CA THR A 555 20.81 -27.26 -19.97
C THR A 555 21.43 -25.93 -19.57
N GLY A 556 20.75 -25.12 -18.74
CA GLY A 556 21.17 -23.77 -18.37
C GLY A 556 21.34 -23.57 -16.86
N PHE A 557 22.26 -22.66 -16.49
CA PHE A 557 22.18 -21.95 -15.22
C PHE A 557 21.26 -20.73 -15.40
N PRO A 558 20.48 -20.34 -14.38
CA PRO A 558 19.65 -19.14 -14.48
C PRO A 558 20.51 -17.88 -14.42
N ASP A 559 19.93 -16.79 -14.91
CA ASP A 559 20.41 -15.42 -14.80
C ASP A 559 19.52 -14.65 -13.77
N PRO A 560 19.55 -14.96 -12.45
CA PRO A 560 18.53 -14.53 -11.49
C PRO A 560 18.58 -13.05 -11.10
N TYR A 561 17.39 -12.47 -10.87
CA TYR A 561 17.20 -11.17 -10.20
C TYR A 561 15.96 -11.18 -9.29
N VAL A 562 15.92 -10.25 -8.32
CA VAL A 562 14.85 -10.14 -7.31
C VAL A 562 14.08 -8.82 -7.48
N VAL A 563 12.75 -8.91 -7.45
CA VAL A 563 11.83 -7.77 -7.36
C VAL A 563 11.20 -7.76 -5.97
N PHE A 564 11.33 -6.62 -5.29
CA PHE A 564 10.73 -6.36 -3.99
C PHE A 564 9.56 -5.40 -4.16
N THR A 565 8.39 -5.74 -3.61
CA THR A 565 7.19 -4.87 -3.62
C THR A 565 6.73 -4.55 -2.20
N CYS A 566 6.56 -3.28 -1.89
CA CYS A 566 6.06 -2.81 -0.59
C CYS A 566 5.17 -1.59 -0.79
N ASN A 567 3.96 -1.60 -0.22
CA ASN A 567 2.95 -0.54 -0.36
C ASN A 567 2.70 -0.07 -1.82
N GLY A 568 2.81 -0.99 -2.79
CA GLY A 568 2.65 -0.71 -4.22
C GLY A 568 3.84 -0.03 -4.92
N LYS A 569 4.92 0.30 -4.20
CA LYS A 569 6.22 0.66 -4.80
C LYS A 569 7.02 -0.61 -5.06
N THR A 570 7.81 -0.63 -6.12
CA THR A 570 8.73 -1.73 -6.46
C THR A 570 10.19 -1.27 -6.43
N ARG A 571 11.10 -2.18 -6.08
CA ARG A 571 12.57 -2.04 -6.18
C ARG A 571 13.14 -3.30 -6.80
N THR A 572 14.18 -3.18 -7.64
CA THR A 572 14.76 -4.33 -8.37
C THR A 572 16.26 -4.44 -8.15
N SER A 573 16.76 -5.64 -7.86
CA SER A 573 18.20 -5.91 -7.77
C SER A 573 18.89 -5.85 -9.14
N SER A 574 20.23 -5.95 -9.17
CA SER A 574 20.91 -6.38 -10.39
C SER A 574 20.63 -7.85 -10.74
N VAL A 575 20.89 -8.17 -12.02
CA VAL A 575 20.87 -9.54 -12.56
C VAL A 575 22.24 -10.17 -12.32
N GLN A 576 22.27 -11.29 -11.60
CA GLN A 576 23.45 -12.15 -11.56
C GLN A 576 23.38 -13.15 -12.72
N LEU A 577 24.53 -13.49 -13.31
CA LEU A 577 24.59 -14.31 -14.52
C LEU A 577 25.04 -15.74 -14.20
N GLN A 578 24.35 -16.72 -14.78
CA GLN A 578 24.70 -18.14 -14.78
C GLN A 578 25.06 -18.73 -13.40
N THR A 579 24.23 -18.49 -12.39
CA THR A 579 24.46 -19.00 -11.02
C THR A 579 23.19 -19.51 -10.34
N LEU A 580 23.31 -20.64 -9.62
CA LEU A 580 22.25 -21.17 -8.74
C LEU A 580 22.25 -20.47 -7.37
N ASP A 581 23.40 -19.92 -6.97
CA ASP A 581 23.66 -19.39 -5.63
C ASP A 581 24.22 -17.95 -5.75
N PRO A 582 23.39 -16.99 -6.22
CA PRO A 582 23.82 -15.61 -6.48
C PRO A 582 24.21 -14.86 -5.21
N GLN A 583 25.25 -14.04 -5.34
CA GLN A 583 25.65 -13.04 -4.35
C GLN A 583 25.27 -11.66 -4.90
N TRP A 584 24.60 -10.83 -4.10
CA TRP A 584 24.22 -9.46 -4.50
C TRP A 584 24.86 -8.41 -3.59
N SER A 585 24.81 -8.60 -2.27
CA SER A 585 25.20 -7.59 -1.26
C SER A 585 24.61 -6.19 -1.56
N GLU A 586 23.36 -6.15 -2.04
CA GLU A 586 22.68 -4.93 -2.48
C GLU A 586 21.78 -4.32 -1.40
N ILE A 587 21.80 -2.99 -1.26
CA ILE A 587 20.95 -2.24 -0.33
C ILE A 587 19.91 -1.45 -1.13
N LEU A 588 18.63 -1.68 -0.84
CA LEU A 588 17.47 -1.10 -1.49
C LEU A 588 16.60 -0.40 -0.44
N GLU A 589 16.33 0.90 -0.57
CA GLU A 589 15.44 1.63 0.35
C GLU A 589 14.14 2.06 -0.33
N PHE A 590 13.03 1.95 0.39
CA PHE A 590 11.73 2.46 -0.03
C PHE A 590 11.50 3.84 0.60
N ASP A 591 11.25 4.87 -0.22
CA ASP A 591 10.95 6.23 0.25
C ASP A 591 9.72 6.25 1.18
N ALA A 592 9.76 7.13 2.17
CA ALA A 592 8.96 7.06 3.39
C ALA A 592 7.45 6.98 3.13
N ALA A 593 6.75 6.19 3.94
CA ALA A 593 5.31 6.03 3.92
C ALA A 593 4.66 6.63 5.17
N GLU A 594 3.52 7.32 5.01
CA GLU A 594 2.69 7.79 6.13
C GLU A 594 2.22 6.65 7.04
N GLU A 595 2.01 5.46 6.45
CA GLU A 595 1.44 4.29 7.11
C GLU A 595 2.47 3.17 7.25
N PRO A 596 2.53 2.47 8.40
CA PRO A 596 3.46 1.35 8.59
C PRO A 596 3.12 0.21 7.63
N PRO A 597 4.08 -0.32 6.85
CA PRO A 597 3.85 -1.42 5.93
C PRO A 597 3.59 -2.73 6.70
N SER A 598 2.76 -3.59 6.13
CA SER A 598 2.37 -4.88 6.71
C SER A 598 3.19 -6.05 6.17
N VAL A 599 3.55 -5.97 4.90
CA VAL A 599 4.09 -7.04 4.07
C VAL A 599 5.14 -6.49 3.12
N LEU A 600 6.17 -7.31 2.85
CA LEU A 600 7.07 -7.21 1.72
C LEU A 600 6.88 -8.43 0.82
N ASP A 601 6.41 -8.22 -0.40
CA ASP A 601 6.37 -9.26 -1.42
C ASP A 601 7.74 -9.35 -2.09
N VAL A 602 8.24 -10.57 -2.29
CA VAL A 602 9.51 -10.85 -2.94
C VAL A 602 9.27 -11.82 -4.08
N GLU A 603 9.70 -11.51 -5.29
CA GLU A 603 9.62 -12.43 -6.43
C GLU A 603 10.96 -12.50 -7.18
N VAL A 604 11.38 -13.72 -7.49
CA VAL A 604 12.67 -14.03 -8.13
C VAL A 604 12.41 -14.50 -9.55
N PHE A 605 13.11 -13.93 -10.52
CA PHE A 605 12.91 -14.17 -11.94
C PHE A 605 14.21 -14.58 -12.64
N ASP A 606 14.11 -15.41 -13.68
CA ASP A 606 15.18 -15.68 -14.64
C ASP A 606 15.25 -14.54 -15.69
N PHE A 607 16.44 -14.07 -16.03
CA PHE A 607 16.63 -13.02 -17.04
C PHE A 607 16.82 -13.60 -18.46
N ASP A 608 15.72 -14.05 -19.05
CA ASP A 608 15.66 -14.56 -20.42
C ASP A 608 15.92 -13.50 -21.54
N GLY A 609 16.12 -12.22 -21.17
CA GLY A 609 16.37 -11.10 -22.10
C GLY A 609 15.21 -10.09 -22.20
N PRO A 610 15.41 -8.92 -22.83
CA PRO A 610 14.49 -7.77 -22.73
C PRO A 610 13.22 -7.85 -23.60
N PHE A 611 12.99 -8.97 -24.29
CA PHE A 611 11.81 -9.24 -25.12
C PHE A 611 11.05 -10.49 -24.71
N ASP A 612 11.55 -11.26 -23.74
CA ASP A 612 10.96 -12.51 -23.28
C ASP A 612 10.16 -12.28 -21.98
N GLN A 613 9.30 -13.23 -21.64
CA GLN A 613 8.39 -13.08 -20.51
C GLN A 613 9.09 -13.56 -19.24
N ALA A 614 9.42 -12.62 -18.35
CA ALA A 614 10.10 -12.87 -17.09
C ALA A 614 9.52 -14.09 -16.37
N SER A 615 10.37 -15.09 -16.15
CA SER A 615 9.98 -16.43 -15.75
C SER A 615 10.25 -16.60 -14.25
N SER A 616 9.17 -16.76 -13.47
CA SER A 616 9.24 -16.76 -12.00
C SER A 616 9.86 -18.05 -11.48
N LEU A 617 11.01 -17.94 -10.83
CA LEU A 617 11.76 -19.02 -10.20
C LEU A 617 11.17 -19.35 -8.82
N GLY A 618 10.67 -18.33 -8.12
CA GLY A 618 9.96 -18.46 -6.84
C GLY A 618 9.53 -17.12 -6.25
N HIS A 619 8.56 -17.16 -5.35
CA HIS A 619 7.98 -16.00 -4.66
C HIS A 619 7.92 -16.25 -3.16
N ALA A 620 8.11 -15.22 -2.34
CA ALA A 620 7.86 -15.27 -0.90
C ALA A 620 7.18 -14.00 -0.40
N GLU A 621 6.40 -14.13 0.67
CA GLU A 621 5.74 -13.01 1.34
C GLU A 621 6.24 -12.88 2.79
N ILE A 622 6.81 -11.73 3.14
CA ILE A 622 7.40 -11.47 4.45
C ILE A 622 6.46 -10.54 5.22
N ASN A 623 5.75 -11.10 6.20
CA ASN A 623 4.83 -10.36 7.07
C ASN A 623 5.57 -9.81 8.29
N PHE A 624 5.74 -8.49 8.37
CA PHE A 624 6.53 -7.80 9.41
C PHE A 624 5.97 -7.96 10.83
N LEU A 625 4.73 -8.45 10.99
CA LEU A 625 4.11 -8.69 12.29
C LEU A 625 4.24 -10.15 12.77
N LYS A 626 4.77 -11.04 11.94
CA LYS A 626 5.07 -12.43 12.30
C LYS A 626 6.50 -12.64 12.82
N HIS A 627 7.36 -11.64 12.65
CA HIS A 627 8.78 -11.67 13.00
C HIS A 627 9.13 -10.58 14.00
N THR A 628 10.13 -10.82 14.85
CA THR A 628 10.77 -9.75 15.63
C THR A 628 11.77 -8.96 14.78
N SER A 629 12.11 -7.75 15.20
CA SER A 629 13.17 -6.96 14.55
C SER A 629 14.53 -7.66 14.55
N ALA A 630 14.82 -8.48 15.56
CA ALA A 630 16.04 -9.30 15.63
C ALA A 630 16.04 -10.48 14.64
N GLU A 631 14.88 -11.04 14.29
CA GLU A 631 14.77 -11.99 13.17
C GLU A 631 14.92 -11.28 11.83
N LEU A 632 14.19 -10.18 11.61
CA LEU A 632 14.23 -9.44 10.35
C LEU A 632 15.63 -8.90 10.02
N ALA A 633 16.43 -8.58 11.03
CA ALA A 633 17.81 -8.12 10.86
C ALA A 633 18.76 -9.16 10.23
N ASP A 634 18.44 -10.46 10.23
CA ASP A 634 19.20 -11.52 9.54
C ASP A 634 18.31 -12.76 9.30
N ILE A 635 17.56 -12.78 8.18
CA ILE A 635 16.53 -13.79 7.90
C ILE A 635 16.79 -14.58 6.60
N TRP A 636 16.65 -15.91 6.70
CA TRP A 636 16.60 -16.82 5.56
C TRP A 636 15.15 -17.13 5.17
N VAL A 637 14.74 -16.65 4.00
CA VAL A 637 13.37 -16.72 3.49
C VAL A 637 13.26 -17.83 2.44
N PRO A 638 12.49 -18.91 2.68
CA PRO A 638 12.25 -19.93 1.66
C PRO A 638 11.29 -19.41 0.59
N LEU A 639 11.56 -19.76 -0.67
CA LEU A 639 10.71 -19.39 -1.80
C LEU A 639 9.60 -20.44 -2.01
N GLU A 640 8.38 -19.97 -2.21
CA GLU A 640 7.25 -20.75 -2.69
C GLU A 640 7.22 -20.79 -4.22
N GLY A 641 6.49 -21.78 -4.77
CA GLY A 641 6.44 -22.07 -6.20
C GLY A 641 6.93 -23.49 -6.50
N LYS A 642 6.51 -24.07 -7.63
CA LYS A 642 6.80 -25.49 -7.94
C LYS A 642 8.29 -25.78 -8.05
N ILE A 643 9.05 -24.87 -8.66
CA ILE A 643 10.48 -25.00 -8.94
C ILE A 643 11.25 -24.79 -7.63
N ALA A 644 11.00 -23.65 -6.96
CA ALA A 644 11.55 -23.33 -5.65
C ALA A 644 11.35 -24.44 -4.60
N LEU A 645 10.15 -25.03 -4.50
CA LEU A 645 9.86 -26.11 -3.56
C LEU A 645 10.56 -27.43 -3.92
N SER A 646 10.79 -27.74 -5.21
CA SER A 646 11.58 -28.92 -5.59
C SER A 646 13.08 -28.75 -5.33
N SER A 647 13.58 -27.52 -5.44
CA SER A 647 15.00 -27.19 -5.27
C SER A 647 15.38 -26.71 -3.86
N GLN A 648 14.39 -26.51 -2.99
CA GLN A 648 14.54 -25.89 -1.66
C GLN A 648 15.18 -24.50 -1.72
N SER A 649 14.79 -23.70 -2.73
CA SER A 649 15.34 -22.38 -3.01
C SER A 649 15.05 -21.36 -1.90
N LYS A 650 16.02 -20.50 -1.59
CA LYS A 650 15.91 -19.48 -0.51
C LYS A 650 16.65 -18.18 -0.87
N LEU A 651 16.32 -17.11 -0.14
CA LEU A 651 17.07 -15.86 -0.12
C LEU A 651 17.53 -15.53 1.30
N HIS A 652 18.67 -14.87 1.45
CA HIS A 652 19.14 -14.26 2.70
C HIS A 652 18.97 -12.75 2.63
N LEU A 653 18.21 -12.20 3.58
CA LEU A 653 17.84 -10.80 3.63
C LEU A 653 18.16 -10.22 5.02
N ARG A 654 18.48 -8.92 5.06
CA ARG A 654 18.43 -8.11 6.29
C ARG A 654 17.47 -6.96 6.09
N ILE A 655 16.50 -6.83 6.98
CA ILE A 655 15.33 -5.98 6.80
C ILE A 655 15.20 -5.06 8.02
N PHE A 656 15.24 -3.76 7.79
CA PHE A 656 15.11 -2.73 8.81
C PHE A 656 13.88 -1.86 8.48
N LEU A 657 12.97 -1.74 9.43
CA LEU A 657 11.75 -0.92 9.31
C LEU A 657 11.78 0.17 10.38
N ASP A 658 12.23 1.36 9.99
CA ASP A 658 12.39 2.51 10.86
C ASP A 658 11.23 3.49 10.69
N ASN A 659 10.96 4.32 11.70
CA ASN A 659 10.07 5.48 11.60
C ASN A 659 10.84 6.73 12.02
N ASN A 660 11.27 7.54 11.05
CA ASN A 660 12.17 8.67 11.30
C ASN A 660 11.51 9.82 12.09
N ASN A 661 10.17 9.89 12.12
CA ASN A 661 9.40 10.90 12.87
C ASN A 661 8.63 10.31 14.08
N GLY A 662 8.90 9.06 14.44
CA GLY A 662 8.53 8.45 15.73
C GLY A 662 7.07 8.61 16.17
N VAL A 663 6.86 9.27 17.31
CA VAL A 663 5.53 9.45 17.94
C VAL A 663 4.66 10.46 17.18
N GLU A 664 5.27 11.37 16.41
CA GLU A 664 4.55 12.38 15.62
C GLU A 664 3.75 11.68 14.51
N THR A 665 4.37 10.74 13.78
CA THR A 665 3.72 9.88 12.77
C THR A 665 2.49 9.16 13.32
N ILE A 666 2.54 8.70 14.58
CA ILE A 666 1.41 8.05 15.26
C ILE A 666 0.31 9.07 15.57
N ARG A 667 0.67 10.29 16.02
CA ARG A 667 -0.27 11.38 16.29
C ARG A 667 -0.98 11.84 15.02
N ASP A 668 -0.25 11.95 13.91
CA ASP A 668 -0.77 12.42 12.63
C ASP A 668 -1.66 11.36 11.97
N TYR A 669 -1.25 10.09 11.99
CA TYR A 669 -2.11 8.97 11.59
C TYR A 669 -3.40 8.93 12.40
N LEU A 670 -3.32 9.05 13.74
CA LEU A 670 -4.52 9.09 14.57
C LEU A 670 -5.39 10.31 14.24
N THR A 671 -4.81 11.49 14.04
CA THR A 671 -5.54 12.73 13.66
C THR A 671 -6.21 12.62 12.29
N LYS A 672 -5.61 11.89 11.34
CA LYS A 672 -6.21 11.51 10.05
C LYS A 672 -7.42 10.59 10.28
N MET A 673 -7.25 9.55 11.11
CA MET A 673 -8.34 8.62 11.47
C MET A 673 -9.46 9.28 12.29
N GLU A 674 -9.18 10.30 13.11
CA GLU A 674 -10.20 11.05 13.85
C GLU A 674 -11.21 11.71 12.91
N LYS A 675 -10.72 12.28 11.79
CA LYS A 675 -11.54 12.91 10.74
C LYS A 675 -12.42 11.89 10.03
N GLU A 676 -11.85 10.75 9.61
CA GLU A 676 -12.59 9.70 8.87
C GLU A 676 -13.60 8.95 9.78
N VAL A 677 -13.21 8.63 11.02
CA VAL A 677 -14.06 7.90 11.99
C VAL A 677 -15.08 8.82 12.68
N GLY A 678 -14.89 10.15 12.64
CA GLY A 678 -15.80 11.12 13.24
C GLY A 678 -15.80 11.09 14.77
N LYS A 679 -14.67 10.70 15.37
CA LYS A 679 -14.52 10.53 16.83
C LYS A 679 -13.06 10.70 17.25
N LYS A 680 -12.83 11.33 18.41
CA LYS A 680 -11.50 11.48 19.00
C LYS A 680 -10.86 10.11 19.35
N LEU A 681 -9.62 9.91 18.91
CA LEU A 681 -8.80 8.69 18.96
C LEU A 681 -7.44 9.00 19.63
N ASN A 682 -7.49 9.51 20.87
CA ASN A 682 -6.27 9.76 21.66
C ASN A 682 -5.34 8.53 21.68
N VAL A 683 -4.03 8.77 21.61
CA VAL A 683 -2.96 7.79 21.88
C VAL A 683 -3.28 7.03 23.18
N ARG A 684 -3.13 5.70 23.14
CA ARG A 684 -3.41 4.83 24.30
C ARG A 684 -2.22 4.81 25.24
N SER A 685 -2.49 4.74 26.55
CA SER A 685 -1.41 4.69 27.54
C SER A 685 -0.44 3.53 27.29
N PRO A 686 0.88 3.70 27.50
CA PRO A 686 1.88 2.68 27.20
C PRO A 686 1.56 1.30 27.79
N HIS A 687 0.97 1.25 28.99
CA HIS A 687 0.41 0.05 29.61
C HIS A 687 -0.55 -0.73 28.70
N LYS A 688 -1.57 -0.05 28.17
CA LYS A 688 -2.57 -0.66 27.27
C LYS A 688 -1.91 -1.12 25.97
N ASN A 689 -1.00 -0.32 25.42
CA ASN A 689 -0.35 -0.67 24.16
C ASN A 689 0.56 -1.89 24.32
N SER A 690 1.42 -1.89 25.34
CA SER A 690 2.29 -3.04 25.66
C SER A 690 1.47 -4.30 25.98
N THR A 691 0.30 -4.16 26.62
CA THR A 691 -0.60 -5.29 26.87
C THR A 691 -1.18 -5.85 25.58
N PHE A 692 -1.62 -5.00 24.64
CA PHE A 692 -2.08 -5.41 23.31
C PHE A 692 -0.97 -6.12 22.51
N GLN A 693 0.22 -5.52 22.45
CA GLN A 693 1.40 -6.10 21.80
C GLN A 693 1.73 -7.50 22.37
N LYS A 694 1.81 -7.62 23.70
CA LYS A 694 2.07 -8.91 24.40
C LYS A 694 0.97 -9.95 24.20
N ILE A 695 -0.30 -9.56 24.04
CA ILE A 695 -1.39 -10.50 23.79
C ILE A 695 -1.19 -11.20 22.44
N PHE A 696 -0.95 -10.43 21.38
CA PHE A 696 -0.89 -10.96 20.02
C PHE A 696 0.51 -11.49 19.64
N GLY A 697 1.58 -10.88 20.16
CA GLY A 697 2.98 -11.17 19.81
C GLY A 697 3.56 -10.13 18.84
N LEU A 698 3.07 -8.89 18.89
CA LEU A 698 3.35 -7.85 17.90
C LEU A 698 4.62 -7.07 18.27
N PRO A 699 5.36 -6.56 17.26
CA PRO A 699 6.56 -5.76 17.48
C PRO A 699 6.22 -4.37 18.08
N PRO A 700 7.17 -3.71 18.77
CA PRO A 700 6.90 -2.53 19.60
C PRO A 700 6.38 -1.30 18.84
N GLU A 701 6.54 -1.28 17.51
CA GLU A 701 6.03 -0.29 16.56
C GLU A 701 4.50 -0.28 16.47
N GLU A 702 3.84 -1.42 16.72
CA GLU A 702 2.40 -1.55 16.49
C GLU A 702 1.58 -0.93 17.62
N PHE A 703 0.69 0.02 17.28
CA PHE A 703 -0.11 0.76 18.26
C PHE A 703 -1.61 0.44 18.19
N LEU A 704 -2.21 0.24 19.36
CA LEU A 704 -3.65 0.02 19.53
C LEU A 704 -4.42 1.32 19.25
N ILE A 705 -5.18 1.35 18.15
CA ILE A 705 -6.11 2.45 17.86
C ILE A 705 -7.31 2.35 18.80
N ASN A 706 -8.00 1.20 18.84
CA ASN A 706 -9.17 1.01 19.69
C ASN A 706 -9.47 -0.47 19.97
N ASP A 707 -10.25 -0.74 21.01
CA ASP A 707 -10.70 -2.09 21.37
C ASP A 707 -12.18 -2.12 21.77
N TYR A 708 -12.90 -3.18 21.38
CA TYR A 708 -14.33 -3.33 21.62
C TYR A 708 -14.67 -4.72 22.16
N SER A 709 -15.44 -4.79 23.24
CA SER A 709 -16.02 -6.05 23.73
C SER A 709 -17.09 -6.58 22.76
N CYS A 710 -16.97 -7.85 22.37
CA CYS A 710 -17.87 -8.55 21.46
C CYS A 710 -17.87 -10.07 21.72
N SER A 711 -18.78 -10.80 21.08
CA SER A 711 -18.80 -12.27 21.06
C SER A 711 -18.43 -12.79 19.68
N LEU A 712 -17.57 -13.81 19.62
CA LEU A 712 -17.21 -14.53 18.40
C LEU A 712 -18.10 -15.78 18.24
N LYS A 713 -18.87 -15.85 17.15
CA LYS A 713 -19.79 -16.95 16.86
C LYS A 713 -19.05 -18.12 16.21
N ARG A 714 -18.84 -19.18 16.98
CA ARG A 714 -18.39 -20.51 16.50
C ARG A 714 -19.50 -21.54 16.79
N LYS A 715 -19.16 -22.82 17.03
CA LYS A 715 -20.12 -23.83 17.54
C LYS A 715 -20.73 -23.43 18.89
N MET A 716 -19.95 -22.74 19.72
CA MET A 716 -20.39 -22.01 20.91
C MET A 716 -19.98 -20.53 20.74
N PRO A 717 -20.78 -19.55 21.19
CA PRO A 717 -20.38 -18.15 21.22
C PRO A 717 -19.30 -17.93 22.28
N LEU A 718 -18.24 -17.19 21.92
CA LEU A 718 -17.10 -16.94 22.80
C LEU A 718 -16.95 -15.44 23.06
N GLN A 719 -17.23 -15.01 24.29
CA GLN A 719 -17.11 -13.62 24.69
C GLN A 719 -15.63 -13.20 24.80
N GLY A 720 -15.28 -12.07 24.20
CA GLY A 720 -13.93 -11.53 24.20
C GLY A 720 -13.89 -10.05 23.84
N ARG A 721 -12.77 -9.62 23.26
CA ARG A 721 -12.58 -8.27 22.72
C ARG A 721 -11.89 -8.36 21.36
N ILE A 722 -12.33 -7.53 20.42
CA ILE A 722 -11.64 -7.25 19.18
C ILE A 722 -10.75 -6.01 19.38
N PHE A 723 -9.54 -6.03 18.85
CA PHE A 723 -8.51 -5.00 18.96
C PHE A 723 -8.12 -4.56 17.56
N LEU A 724 -8.04 -3.25 17.34
CA LEU A 724 -7.77 -2.64 16.04
C LEU A 724 -6.51 -1.80 16.12
N SER A 725 -5.58 -2.01 15.19
CA SER A 725 -4.37 -1.22 15.01
C SER A 725 -4.19 -0.83 13.54
N ALA A 726 -3.11 -0.13 13.21
CA ALA A 726 -2.87 0.33 11.84
C ALA A 726 -2.77 -0.82 10.83
N ARG A 727 -2.27 -2.00 11.24
CA ARG A 727 -2.03 -3.14 10.35
C ARG A 727 -2.92 -4.36 10.59
N ILE A 728 -3.57 -4.53 11.75
CA ILE A 728 -4.36 -5.74 12.05
C ILE A 728 -5.75 -5.52 12.66
N VAL A 729 -6.57 -6.56 12.48
CA VAL A 729 -7.69 -6.92 13.34
C VAL A 729 -7.30 -8.13 14.20
N GLY A 730 -7.20 -7.94 15.51
CA GLY A 730 -6.96 -9.01 16.48
C GLY A 730 -8.19 -9.35 17.31
N PHE A 731 -8.39 -10.62 17.68
CA PHE A 731 -9.40 -11.03 18.67
C PHE A 731 -8.76 -11.81 19.82
N TYR A 732 -9.14 -11.49 21.06
CA TYR A 732 -8.73 -12.21 22.26
C TYR A 732 -9.91 -12.48 23.19
N ALA A 733 -10.02 -13.73 23.64
CA ALA A 733 -10.93 -14.19 24.67
C ALA A 733 -10.18 -15.09 25.66
N ASN A 734 -10.58 -15.03 26.94
CA ASN A 734 -10.10 -15.93 27.99
C ASN A 734 -11.31 -16.41 28.79
N LEU A 735 -11.73 -17.65 28.58
CA LEU A 735 -12.91 -18.24 29.22
C LEU A 735 -12.46 -19.49 29.99
N PHE A 736 -12.67 -19.53 31.30
CA PHE A 736 -12.20 -20.63 32.17
C PHE A 736 -10.72 -21.01 31.92
N GLY A 737 -9.84 -20.02 31.85
CA GLY A 737 -8.41 -20.17 31.57
C GLY A 737 -8.04 -20.50 30.11
N HIS A 738 -9.01 -20.87 29.28
CA HIS A 738 -8.79 -21.19 27.87
C HIS A 738 -8.70 -19.89 27.06
N LYS A 739 -7.47 -19.55 26.66
CA LYS A 739 -7.16 -18.38 25.84
C LYS A 739 -7.36 -18.70 24.36
N THR A 740 -8.33 -18.05 23.72
CA THR A 740 -8.43 -18.02 22.26
C THR A 740 -7.88 -16.69 21.77
N LYS A 741 -6.84 -16.73 20.95
CA LYS A 741 -6.30 -15.55 20.25
C LYS A 741 -6.06 -15.83 18.77
N PHE A 742 -6.22 -14.80 17.96
CA PHE A 742 -5.80 -14.74 16.54
C PHE A 742 -5.79 -13.29 16.06
N PHE A 743 -5.09 -13.03 14.96
CA PHE A 743 -5.24 -11.80 14.18
C PHE A 743 -5.12 -12.10 12.69
N PHE A 744 -5.49 -11.14 11.87
CA PHE A 744 -5.26 -11.09 10.42
C PHE A 744 -5.00 -9.65 9.99
N LEU A 745 -4.35 -9.47 8.85
CA LEU A 745 -4.08 -8.15 8.28
C LEU A 745 -5.38 -7.48 7.79
N TRP A 746 -5.38 -6.15 7.59
CA TRP A 746 -6.49 -5.48 6.90
C TRP A 746 -6.55 -5.87 5.41
N GLU A 747 -5.39 -6.13 4.84
CA GLU A 747 -5.12 -6.52 3.46
C GLU A 747 -5.61 -7.96 3.16
N ASP A 748 -5.63 -8.84 4.18
CA ASP A 748 -6.17 -10.21 4.11
C ASP A 748 -7.69 -10.24 3.87
N ILE A 749 -8.39 -9.14 4.16
CA ILE A 749 -9.85 -9.07 4.16
C ILE A 749 -10.36 -8.84 2.73
N GLU A 750 -11.25 -9.73 2.30
CA GLU A 750 -11.98 -9.66 1.03
C GLU A 750 -13.25 -8.80 1.18
N ASP A 751 -13.99 -8.96 2.29
CA ASP A 751 -15.25 -8.25 2.53
C ASP A 751 -15.59 -8.10 4.04
N VAL A 752 -16.38 -7.08 4.39
CA VAL A 752 -16.87 -6.79 5.75
C VAL A 752 -18.37 -6.47 5.72
N ASN A 753 -19.19 -7.49 5.97
CA ASN A 753 -20.65 -7.42 5.93
C ASN A 753 -21.29 -7.10 7.29
N VAL A 754 -22.33 -6.28 7.29
CA VAL A 754 -23.24 -6.10 8.44
C VAL A 754 -24.49 -6.93 8.23
N VAL A 755 -24.72 -7.89 9.14
CA VAL A 755 -25.90 -8.78 9.12
C VAL A 755 -26.92 -8.29 10.15
N SER A 756 -28.14 -8.04 9.68
CA SER A 756 -29.26 -7.58 10.49
C SER A 756 -29.65 -8.54 11.63
N PRO A 757 -30.24 -8.04 12.73
CA PRO A 757 -30.75 -8.86 13.82
C PRO A 757 -31.62 -10.03 13.35
N SER A 758 -31.23 -11.24 13.73
CA SER A 758 -31.95 -12.47 13.43
C SER A 758 -31.92 -13.42 14.63
N TRP A 759 -32.78 -14.43 14.64
CA TRP A 759 -32.67 -15.55 15.58
C TRP A 759 -31.27 -16.20 15.56
N SER A 760 -30.65 -16.26 14.37
CA SER A 760 -29.30 -16.81 14.23
C SER A 760 -28.20 -15.93 14.84
N THR A 761 -28.43 -14.62 15.01
CA THR A 761 -27.47 -13.66 15.60
C THR A 761 -27.89 -13.23 17.02
N MET A 762 -28.72 -14.04 17.68
CA MET A 762 -29.25 -13.78 19.03
C MET A 762 -29.95 -12.42 19.15
N TRP A 763 -30.69 -12.03 18.10
CA TRP A 763 -31.35 -10.72 17.94
C TRP A 763 -30.41 -9.50 18.05
N SER A 764 -29.09 -9.70 17.91
CA SER A 764 -28.12 -8.62 17.80
C SER A 764 -27.62 -8.45 16.36
N PRO A 765 -27.23 -7.24 15.92
CA PRO A 765 -26.50 -7.07 14.68
C PRO A 765 -25.16 -7.81 14.75
N ALA A 766 -24.75 -8.41 13.63
CA ALA A 766 -23.47 -9.10 13.52
C ALA A 766 -22.59 -8.47 12.43
N LEU A 767 -21.28 -8.53 12.63
CA LEU A 767 -20.25 -8.18 11.66
C LEU A 767 -19.63 -9.48 11.14
N VAL A 768 -19.66 -9.69 9.84
CA VAL A 768 -19.04 -10.85 9.17
C VAL A 768 -17.85 -10.36 8.37
N ILE A 769 -16.64 -10.78 8.77
CA ILE A 769 -15.40 -10.50 8.05
C ILE A 769 -15.04 -11.76 7.26
N VAL A 770 -14.85 -11.58 5.94
CA VAL A 770 -14.48 -12.65 5.01
C VAL A 770 -13.02 -12.43 4.61
N LEU A 771 -12.16 -13.43 4.86
CA LEU A 771 -10.76 -13.37 4.43
C LEU A 771 -10.59 -14.00 3.04
N ARG A 772 -9.72 -13.40 2.23
CA ARG A 772 -9.38 -13.90 0.89
C ARG A 772 -8.92 -15.35 0.95
N LYS A 773 -9.17 -16.10 -0.12
CA LYS A 773 -8.80 -17.52 -0.23
C LYS A 773 -7.31 -17.73 0.12
N GLY A 774 -7.06 -18.58 1.11
CA GLY A 774 -5.70 -18.89 1.59
C GLY A 774 -5.10 -17.91 2.62
N ARG A 775 -5.76 -16.78 2.91
CA ARG A 775 -5.30 -15.81 3.93
C ARG A 775 -5.78 -16.17 5.33
N GLY A 776 -5.09 -15.66 6.35
CA GLY A 776 -5.46 -15.84 7.77
C GLY A 776 -5.55 -17.31 8.23
N VAL A 777 -4.73 -18.21 7.67
CA VAL A 777 -4.74 -19.65 8.02
C VAL A 777 -4.52 -19.87 9.51
N ASP A 778 -3.64 -19.08 10.13
CA ASP A 778 -3.35 -19.10 11.57
C ASP A 778 -4.56 -18.69 12.44
N ALA A 779 -5.55 -18.02 11.84
CA ALA A 779 -6.81 -17.64 12.46
C ALA A 779 -7.97 -18.62 12.18
N ARG A 780 -7.75 -19.69 11.39
CA ARG A 780 -8.79 -20.67 10.98
C ARG A 780 -9.57 -21.26 12.15
N HIS A 781 -8.95 -21.47 13.31
CA HIS A 781 -9.65 -21.92 14.52
C HIS A 781 -10.73 -20.94 14.97
N GLY A 782 -10.55 -19.64 14.77
CA GLY A 782 -11.51 -18.58 15.08
C GLY A 782 -12.69 -18.48 14.12
N ALA A 783 -12.55 -18.98 12.89
CA ALA A 783 -13.59 -18.89 11.87
C ALA A 783 -14.88 -19.66 12.27
N ARG A 784 -16.01 -19.20 11.74
CA ARG A 784 -17.34 -19.84 11.91
C ARG A 784 -17.52 -21.01 10.95
N TYR A 785 -17.08 -20.84 9.70
CA TYR A 785 -17.00 -21.86 8.65
C TYR A 785 -15.97 -21.43 7.59
N GLN A 786 -15.67 -22.35 6.67
CA GLN A 786 -14.99 -22.10 5.40
C GLN A 786 -16.01 -22.36 4.28
N ASP A 787 -16.03 -21.53 3.23
CA ASP A 787 -16.94 -21.72 2.09
C ASP A 787 -16.34 -22.65 1.01
N GLU A 788 -17.10 -22.90 -0.06
CA GLU A 788 -16.71 -23.79 -1.17
C GLU A 788 -15.54 -23.20 -1.99
N GLU A 789 -15.42 -21.86 -2.06
CA GLU A 789 -14.25 -21.21 -2.64
C GLU A 789 -12.99 -21.39 -1.78
N GLY A 790 -13.15 -21.57 -0.47
CA GLY A 790 -12.07 -21.79 0.49
C GLY A 790 -11.72 -20.57 1.36
N ARG A 791 -12.56 -19.53 1.38
CA ARG A 791 -12.43 -18.32 2.20
C ARG A 791 -12.88 -18.57 3.65
N LEU A 792 -12.32 -17.82 4.61
CA LEU A 792 -12.63 -17.97 6.03
C LEU A 792 -13.63 -16.90 6.50
N HIS A 793 -14.76 -17.33 7.07
CA HIS A 793 -15.84 -16.45 7.52
C HIS A 793 -15.81 -16.27 9.04
N PHE A 794 -15.45 -15.08 9.53
CA PHE A 794 -15.44 -14.72 10.94
C PHE A 794 -16.68 -13.92 11.29
N CYS A 795 -17.43 -14.32 12.32
CA CYS A 795 -18.72 -13.72 12.65
C CYS A 795 -18.72 -13.20 14.10
N PHE A 796 -18.71 -11.89 14.26
CA PHE A 796 -18.72 -11.20 15.56
C PHE A 796 -20.09 -10.58 15.82
N HIS A 797 -20.60 -10.63 17.05
CA HIS A 797 -21.91 -10.07 17.44
C HIS A 797 -21.89 -9.58 18.90
N SER A 798 -23.04 -9.14 19.42
CA SER A 798 -23.19 -8.67 20.81
C SER A 798 -22.14 -7.63 21.24
N PHE A 799 -21.77 -6.75 20.30
CA PHE A 799 -20.84 -5.65 20.53
C PHE A 799 -21.47 -4.61 21.48
N VAL A 800 -20.70 -4.15 22.47
CA VAL A 800 -21.18 -3.10 23.40
C VAL A 800 -21.58 -1.82 22.65
N SER A 801 -20.85 -1.45 21.58
CA SER A 801 -21.15 -0.29 20.73
C SER A 801 -21.03 -0.66 19.24
N PHE A 802 -21.91 -1.56 18.77
CA PHE A 802 -21.85 -2.22 17.46
C PHE A 802 -21.38 -1.38 16.28
N ASN A 803 -21.92 -0.18 16.14
CA ASN A 803 -21.72 0.76 15.04
C ASN A 803 -20.52 1.68 15.22
N VAL A 804 -20.13 2.00 16.45
CA VAL A 804 -18.83 2.64 16.71
C VAL A 804 -17.73 1.65 16.36
N ALA A 805 -17.95 0.35 16.62
CA ALA A 805 -17.07 -0.72 16.16
C ALA A 805 -17.14 -0.90 14.62
N SER A 806 -18.31 -1.12 14.02
CA SER A 806 -18.43 -1.43 12.60
C SER A 806 -18.06 -0.25 11.70
N ARG A 807 -18.37 1.01 12.06
CA ARG A 807 -17.84 2.17 11.33
C ARG A 807 -16.32 2.23 11.42
N THR A 808 -15.73 2.07 12.60
CA THR A 808 -14.25 2.09 12.74
C THR A 808 -13.59 0.95 11.97
N ILE A 809 -14.15 -0.26 12.02
CA ILE A 809 -13.62 -1.44 11.30
C ILE A 809 -13.78 -1.25 9.78
N MET A 810 -14.93 -0.78 9.29
CA MET A 810 -15.11 -0.51 7.86
C MET A 810 -14.27 0.67 7.37
N VAL A 811 -14.06 1.72 8.17
CA VAL A 811 -13.15 2.83 7.82
C VAL A 811 -11.72 2.32 7.74
N LEU A 812 -11.18 1.69 8.79
CA LEU A 812 -9.79 1.18 8.78
C LEU A 812 -9.55 0.18 7.64
N TRP A 813 -10.48 -0.75 7.41
CA TRP A 813 -10.41 -1.68 6.28
C TRP A 813 -10.41 -0.97 4.92
N ARG A 814 -11.32 -0.02 4.69
CA ARG A 814 -11.41 0.75 3.44
C ARG A 814 -10.18 1.63 3.23
N THR A 815 -9.73 2.34 4.26
CA THR A 815 -8.55 3.20 4.18
C THR A 815 -7.27 2.39 4.00
N ARG A 816 -7.26 1.08 4.33
CA ARG A 816 -6.18 0.16 3.97
C ARG A 816 -6.29 -0.49 2.58
N THR A 817 -7.50 -0.81 2.11
CA THR A 817 -7.70 -1.63 0.89
C THR A 817 -8.09 -0.84 -0.36
N LEU A 818 -8.54 0.40 -0.23
CA LEU A 818 -8.85 1.28 -1.37
C LEU A 818 -7.58 2.00 -1.87
N PRO A 819 -7.32 2.04 -3.19
CA PRO A 819 -6.34 2.95 -3.78
C PRO A 819 -6.63 4.42 -3.41
N PRO A 820 -5.60 5.29 -3.34
CA PRO A 820 -5.78 6.70 -2.95
C PRO A 820 -6.84 7.44 -3.77
N ASP A 821 -6.98 7.10 -5.05
CA ASP A 821 -7.98 7.67 -5.97
C ASP A 821 -9.43 7.32 -5.60
N GLN A 822 -9.64 6.20 -4.89
CA GLN A 822 -10.94 5.78 -4.36
C GLN A 822 -11.15 6.27 -2.92
N LYS A 823 -10.09 6.45 -2.12
CA LYS A 823 -10.17 7.07 -0.77
C LYS A 823 -10.84 8.46 -0.86
N ALA A 824 -10.41 9.29 -1.82
CA ALA A 824 -10.96 10.64 -2.01
C ALA A 824 -12.47 10.64 -2.33
N GLN A 825 -12.93 9.76 -3.23
CA GLN A 825 -14.34 9.69 -3.66
C GLN A 825 -15.30 9.22 -2.56
N ILE A 826 -14.81 8.54 -1.52
CA ILE A 826 -15.65 7.92 -0.49
C ILE A 826 -15.72 8.77 0.79
N VAL A 827 -14.74 9.65 1.07
CA VAL A 827 -14.85 10.62 2.17
C VAL A 827 -16.03 11.57 1.93
N GLU A 828 -16.17 12.13 0.72
CA GLU A 828 -17.31 12.97 0.32
C GLU A 828 -18.65 12.23 0.48
N VAL A 829 -18.76 11.02 -0.09
CA VAL A 829 -19.98 10.18 -0.05
C VAL A 829 -20.31 9.65 1.35
N GLN A 830 -19.37 9.70 2.30
CA GLN A 830 -19.60 9.32 3.70
C GLN A 830 -19.92 10.54 4.58
N GLN A 831 -19.36 11.70 4.29
CA GLN A 831 -19.73 12.96 4.95
C GLN A 831 -21.18 13.34 4.62
N GLU A 832 -21.60 13.23 3.34
CA GLU A 832 -23.02 13.32 2.90
C GLU A 832 -24.00 12.43 3.70
N LYS A 833 -23.50 11.37 4.34
CA LYS A 833 -24.33 10.28 4.89
C LYS A 833 -24.44 10.33 6.41
N ASP A 834 -23.34 10.62 7.10
CA ASP A 834 -23.36 10.82 8.55
C ASP A 834 -24.02 12.16 8.95
N GLU A 835 -23.89 13.22 8.13
CA GLU A 835 -24.62 14.49 8.34
C GLU A 835 -26.15 14.29 8.20
N LYS A 836 -26.56 13.42 7.27
CA LYS A 836 -27.97 13.05 7.01
C LYS A 836 -28.63 12.21 8.11
N LEU A 837 -27.92 11.95 9.21
CA LEU A 837 -28.41 11.28 10.42
C LEU A 837 -28.34 12.15 11.69
N VAL A 838 -28.07 13.46 11.54
CA VAL A 838 -28.08 14.44 12.64
C VAL A 838 -29.03 15.62 12.36
N LEU A 839 -29.22 16.01 11.10
CA LEU A 839 -30.16 17.08 10.72
C LEU A 839 -31.45 16.51 10.11
N SER A 840 -32.46 16.37 10.96
CA SER A 840 -33.84 16.09 10.56
C SER A 840 -34.72 17.33 10.73
N GLU A 841 -34.48 18.38 9.95
CA GLU A 841 -35.48 19.41 9.61
C GLU A 841 -35.03 20.25 8.38
N ASP A 842 -35.99 20.46 7.47
CA ASP A 842 -36.05 21.36 6.30
C ASP A 842 -35.05 21.32 5.11
N ASN A 843 -35.66 21.63 3.94
CA ASN A 843 -35.09 22.03 2.64
C ASN A 843 -34.26 21.02 1.79
N ALA A 844 -35.01 20.20 1.07
CA ALA A 844 -34.84 19.81 -0.34
C ALA A 844 -33.45 20.02 -1.02
N SER A 845 -32.75 18.91 -1.29
CA SER A 845 -31.57 18.88 -2.17
C SER A 845 -31.97 18.94 -3.65
N TYR A 846 -31.81 20.12 -4.27
CA TYR A 846 -31.73 20.24 -5.72
C TYR A 846 -30.32 19.85 -6.21
N LEU A 847 -30.19 19.48 -7.50
CA LEU A 847 -28.88 19.48 -8.15
C LEU A 847 -28.46 20.95 -8.35
N VAL A 848 -27.65 21.46 -7.42
CA VAL A 848 -27.08 22.81 -7.51
C VAL A 848 -26.05 22.81 -8.63
N VAL A 849 -26.48 23.27 -9.81
CA VAL A 849 -25.56 23.75 -10.84
C VAL A 849 -25.02 25.09 -10.33
N GLU A 850 -23.89 25.04 -9.63
CA GLU A 850 -23.08 26.24 -9.39
C GLU A 850 -22.73 26.89 -10.74
N ASP A 851 -22.48 28.20 -10.76
CA ASP A 851 -22.19 28.99 -11.97
C ASP A 851 -20.79 28.67 -12.56
N VAL A 852 -20.61 27.43 -13.01
CA VAL A 852 -19.48 26.99 -13.83
C VAL A 852 -19.56 27.71 -15.17
N GLN A 853 -18.48 28.36 -15.57
CA GLN A 853 -18.38 29.10 -16.83
C GLN A 853 -18.43 28.15 -18.06
N MET A 854 -19.63 27.71 -18.42
CA MET A 854 -19.88 26.85 -19.56
C MET A 854 -19.65 27.59 -20.88
N SER A 855 -18.90 26.97 -21.78
CA SER A 855 -18.72 27.42 -23.17
C SER A 855 -19.69 26.70 -24.09
N LYS A 856 -20.44 27.42 -24.94
CA LYS A 856 -21.24 26.80 -25.99
C LYS A 856 -20.31 26.23 -27.07
N VAL A 857 -20.29 24.90 -27.23
CA VAL A 857 -19.39 24.17 -28.14
C VAL A 857 -20.09 23.70 -29.41
N TYR A 858 -21.42 23.57 -29.37
CA TYR A 858 -22.26 23.20 -30.51
C TYR A 858 -23.52 24.08 -30.54
N SER A 859 -23.98 24.40 -31.74
CA SER A 859 -25.25 25.06 -32.03
C SER A 859 -25.61 24.72 -33.46
N GLY A 860 -26.72 24.03 -33.70
CA GLY A 860 -27.13 23.58 -35.03
C GLY A 860 -28.63 23.32 -35.14
N GLU A 861 -29.16 23.43 -36.34
CA GLU A 861 -30.50 22.96 -36.69
C GLU A 861 -30.34 21.61 -37.40
N LEU A 862 -30.94 20.56 -36.82
CA LEU A 862 -30.87 19.17 -37.30
C LEU A 862 -32.21 18.81 -37.96
N PRO A 863 -32.22 18.13 -39.12
CA PRO A 863 -33.44 17.81 -39.89
C PRO A 863 -34.26 16.64 -39.31
N VAL A 864 -34.33 16.55 -37.98
CA VAL A 864 -35.05 15.53 -37.21
C VAL A 864 -35.95 16.19 -36.17
N SER A 865 -37.04 15.53 -35.77
CA SER A 865 -37.92 16.06 -34.72
C SER A 865 -37.25 16.02 -33.35
N VAL A 866 -37.66 16.88 -32.40
CA VAL A 866 -37.22 16.80 -31.00
C VAL A 866 -37.44 15.38 -30.43
N LYS A 867 -38.58 14.77 -30.73
CA LYS A 867 -38.90 13.39 -30.32
C LYS A 867 -37.95 12.35 -30.92
N SER A 868 -37.44 12.58 -32.13
CA SER A 868 -36.45 11.71 -32.78
C SER A 868 -35.07 11.86 -32.14
N LEU A 869 -34.61 13.10 -31.93
CA LEU A 869 -33.30 13.37 -31.32
C LEU A 869 -33.24 12.88 -29.86
N MET A 870 -34.34 12.99 -29.11
CA MET A 870 -34.43 12.50 -27.73
C MET A 870 -34.21 10.97 -27.59
N GLN A 871 -34.33 10.19 -28.67
CA GLN A 871 -34.02 8.75 -28.64
C GLN A 871 -32.52 8.46 -28.38
N MET A 872 -31.63 9.44 -28.56
CA MET A 872 -30.24 9.37 -28.10
C MET A 872 -30.13 9.33 -26.56
N PHE A 873 -31.21 9.60 -25.82
CA PHE A 873 -31.22 9.69 -24.35
C PHE A 873 -32.27 8.79 -23.68
N ASP A 874 -32.90 7.85 -24.39
CA ASP A 874 -33.98 7.02 -23.85
C ASP A 874 -33.57 5.61 -23.42
N GLY A 875 -32.30 5.21 -23.60
CA GLY A 875 -31.75 3.89 -23.23
C GLY A 875 -32.07 2.78 -24.23
N GLY A 876 -32.39 3.14 -25.49
CA GLY A 876 -32.79 2.20 -26.54
C GLY A 876 -31.70 1.87 -27.56
N ASP A 877 -32.02 0.98 -28.51
CA ASP A 877 -31.11 0.48 -29.55
C ASP A 877 -30.41 1.57 -30.39
N LEU A 878 -31.00 2.76 -30.53
CA LEU A 878 -30.37 3.89 -31.21
C LEU A 878 -29.23 4.46 -30.38
N GLU A 879 -29.47 4.75 -29.11
CA GLU A 879 -28.47 5.29 -28.18
C GLU A 879 -27.29 4.33 -28.04
N HIS A 880 -27.52 3.06 -27.73
CA HIS A 880 -26.45 2.07 -27.60
C HIS A 880 -25.63 1.92 -28.90
N ARG A 881 -26.26 2.04 -30.07
CA ARG A 881 -25.61 1.92 -31.39
C ARG A 881 -24.79 3.15 -31.76
N VAL A 882 -25.36 4.35 -31.61
CA VAL A 882 -24.67 5.63 -31.78
C VAL A 882 -23.48 5.69 -30.84
N MET A 883 -23.71 5.43 -29.55
CA MET A 883 -22.67 5.54 -28.54
C MET A 883 -21.57 4.51 -28.81
N SER A 884 -21.89 3.26 -29.14
CA SER A 884 -20.92 2.25 -29.62
C SER A 884 -20.08 2.74 -30.81
N LYS A 885 -20.71 3.20 -31.90
CA LYS A 885 -19.99 3.76 -33.08
C LYS A 885 -19.18 5.03 -32.80
N SER A 886 -19.59 5.82 -31.80
CA SER A 886 -18.80 6.95 -31.30
C SER A 886 -17.67 6.52 -30.36
N GLY A 887 -17.67 5.26 -29.91
CA GLY A 887 -16.73 4.73 -28.94
C GLY A 887 -17.20 4.66 -27.49
N CYS A 888 -18.38 4.07 -27.23
CA CYS A 888 -18.80 3.50 -25.94
C CYS A 888 -19.21 1.97 -25.99
N LEU A 889 -18.37 1.03 -25.51
CA LEU A 889 -18.49 -0.47 -25.55
C LEU A 889 -18.97 -0.96 -24.20
N ASN A 890 -19.88 -1.92 -24.08
CA ASN A 890 -20.54 -2.21 -22.79
C ASN A 890 -21.41 -1.02 -22.33
N TYR A 891 -21.81 -0.11 -23.23
CA TYR A 891 -22.56 1.10 -22.85
C TYR A 891 -23.79 0.72 -22.03
N VAL A 892 -23.91 1.29 -20.83
CA VAL A 892 -24.96 0.97 -19.87
C VAL A 892 -25.67 2.26 -19.45
N THR A 893 -26.98 2.14 -19.26
CA THR A 893 -27.85 3.20 -18.79
C THR A 893 -28.86 2.61 -17.82
N THR A 894 -29.17 3.29 -16.72
CA THR A 894 -30.36 2.97 -15.93
C THR A 894 -31.62 3.52 -16.61
N SER A 895 -32.78 3.02 -16.19
CA SER A 895 -34.05 3.68 -16.47
C SER A 895 -34.06 5.12 -15.91
N TRP A 896 -34.93 5.96 -16.47
CA TRP A 896 -35.21 7.30 -15.95
C TRP A 896 -36.10 7.22 -14.70
N GLU A 897 -35.63 7.78 -13.59
CA GLU A 897 -36.35 7.90 -12.32
C GLU A 897 -36.80 9.35 -12.09
N THR A 898 -38.05 9.57 -11.68
CA THR A 898 -38.57 10.92 -11.43
C THR A 898 -38.10 11.44 -10.07
N VAL A 899 -37.25 12.46 -10.06
CA VAL A 899 -36.64 13.04 -8.86
C VAL A 899 -37.34 14.31 -8.37
N ALA A 900 -38.02 15.04 -9.26
CA ALA A 900 -38.87 16.18 -8.93
C ALA A 900 -39.98 16.35 -10.00
N PRO A 901 -41.00 17.22 -9.80
CA PRO A 901 -42.05 17.43 -10.79
C PRO A 901 -41.48 17.81 -12.17
N ASN A 902 -41.77 16.99 -13.19
CA ASN A 902 -41.24 17.09 -14.55
C ASN A 902 -39.69 16.97 -14.68
N VAL A 903 -39.00 16.46 -13.67
CA VAL A 903 -37.54 16.25 -13.70
C VAL A 903 -37.22 14.77 -13.45
N SER A 904 -36.51 14.16 -14.39
CA SER A 904 -36.03 12.77 -14.27
C SER A 904 -34.51 12.72 -14.25
N GLU A 905 -33.93 11.85 -13.42
CA GLU A 905 -32.51 11.51 -13.40
C GLU A 905 -32.32 10.08 -13.94
N ARG A 906 -31.19 9.83 -14.61
CA ARG A 906 -30.67 8.48 -14.84
C ARG A 906 -29.15 8.46 -14.68
N LEU A 907 -28.62 7.27 -14.50
CA LEU A 907 -27.19 7.02 -14.46
C LEU A 907 -26.78 6.44 -15.81
N VAL A 908 -25.85 7.12 -16.47
CA VAL A 908 -25.25 6.72 -17.73
C VAL A 908 -23.80 6.42 -17.46
N SER A 909 -23.30 5.32 -18.01
CA SER A 909 -22.03 4.79 -17.56
C SER A 909 -21.20 4.30 -18.71
N TYR A 910 -20.10 5.01 -18.98
CA TYR A 910 -19.18 4.64 -20.04
C TYR A 910 -17.68 4.79 -19.72
N LYS A 911 -16.79 4.78 -20.72
CA LYS A 911 -15.31 4.66 -20.60
C LYS A 911 -14.77 5.19 -21.97
N PHE A 912 -13.47 5.51 -22.14
CA PHE A 912 -12.92 5.95 -23.45
C PHE A 912 -11.78 5.07 -23.96
N ASN A 913 -11.88 4.54 -25.19
CA ASN A 913 -10.82 3.74 -25.84
C ASN A 913 -9.72 4.65 -26.42
N ARG A 914 -8.60 4.06 -26.83
CA ARG A 914 -7.28 4.70 -26.82
C ARG A 914 -7.05 5.84 -27.81
N PHE A 915 -7.74 5.90 -28.95
CA PHE A 915 -7.80 7.13 -29.77
C PHE A 915 -8.58 8.30 -29.10
N ILE A 916 -9.63 8.05 -28.31
CA ILE A 916 -10.39 9.11 -27.60
C ILE A 916 -9.63 9.54 -26.35
N SER A 917 -9.17 8.58 -25.54
CA SER A 917 -8.28 8.81 -24.40
C SER A 917 -7.12 7.82 -24.42
N VAL A 918 -5.90 8.29 -24.69
CA VAL A 918 -4.67 7.48 -24.84
C VAL A 918 -4.40 6.57 -23.63
N PHE A 919 -4.84 6.98 -22.44
CA PHE A 919 -4.69 6.21 -21.21
C PHE A 919 -5.67 5.01 -21.15
N GLY A 920 -6.81 5.10 -21.83
CA GLY A 920 -8.08 4.58 -21.34
C GLY A 920 -8.81 5.65 -20.51
N GLY A 921 -9.89 5.28 -19.83
CA GLY A 921 -10.50 6.10 -18.78
C GLY A 921 -11.96 5.78 -18.54
N GLU A 922 -12.35 5.35 -17.34
CA GLU A 922 -13.76 5.12 -16.97
C GLU A 922 -14.54 6.44 -16.82
N VAL A 923 -15.84 6.40 -17.08
CA VAL A 923 -16.75 7.55 -17.12
C VAL A 923 -18.00 7.23 -16.31
N THR A 924 -18.11 7.75 -15.09
CA THR A 924 -19.45 7.89 -14.49
C THR A 924 -20.13 9.07 -15.16
N SER A 925 -21.43 8.97 -15.45
CA SER A 925 -22.24 10.13 -15.79
C SER A 925 -23.59 10.10 -15.06
N THR A 926 -24.02 11.25 -14.57
CA THR A 926 -25.38 11.45 -14.04
C THR A 926 -26.08 12.42 -14.97
N GLN A 927 -27.14 11.96 -15.64
CA GLN A 927 -27.93 12.76 -16.58
C GLN A 927 -29.29 13.11 -15.96
N GLN A 928 -29.67 14.37 -16.04
CA GLN A 928 -30.97 14.87 -15.60
C GLN A 928 -31.68 15.55 -16.77
N LYS A 929 -32.91 15.14 -17.09
CA LYS A 929 -33.76 15.77 -18.11
C LYS A 929 -34.95 16.50 -17.52
N SER A 930 -35.26 17.67 -18.07
CA SER A 930 -36.42 18.50 -17.72
C SER A 930 -36.98 19.20 -18.97
N PRO A 931 -38.28 19.50 -19.04
CA PRO A 931 -38.85 20.23 -20.17
C PRO A 931 -38.45 21.71 -20.10
N ILE A 932 -38.26 22.31 -21.27
CA ILE A 932 -38.06 23.75 -21.39
C ILE A 932 -39.41 24.44 -21.30
N ALA A 933 -39.53 25.41 -20.41
CA ALA A 933 -40.74 26.21 -20.28
C ALA A 933 -41.10 26.91 -21.62
N ASN A 934 -42.37 26.82 -22.00
CA ASN A 934 -43.01 27.46 -23.16
C ASN A 934 -42.60 26.98 -24.57
N ASP A 935 -41.42 26.39 -24.78
CA ASP A 935 -40.84 26.15 -26.13
C ASP A 935 -40.93 24.69 -26.64
N GLY A 936 -41.67 23.79 -25.98
CA GLY A 936 -41.83 22.38 -26.41
C GLY A 936 -40.59 21.49 -26.32
N GLY A 937 -39.46 22.04 -25.88
CA GLY A 937 -38.15 21.39 -25.87
C GLY A 937 -37.77 20.67 -24.57
N TRP A 938 -36.56 20.12 -24.54
CA TRP A 938 -35.92 19.47 -23.40
C TRP A 938 -34.55 20.06 -23.10
N THR A 939 -34.27 20.28 -21.82
CA THR A 939 -32.91 20.49 -21.30
C THR A 939 -32.42 19.18 -20.73
N ILE A 940 -31.17 18.82 -21.03
CA ILE A 940 -30.47 17.71 -20.40
C ILE A 940 -29.18 18.24 -19.80
N ASN A 941 -29.05 18.13 -18.48
CA ASN A 941 -27.81 18.40 -17.75
C ASN A 941 -27.08 17.08 -17.51
N GLU A 942 -25.79 17.01 -17.79
CA GLU A 942 -24.96 15.82 -17.58
C GLU A 942 -23.72 16.17 -16.76
N ILE A 943 -23.49 15.46 -15.65
CA ILE A 943 -22.29 15.60 -14.83
C ILE A 943 -21.45 14.33 -14.96
N MET A 944 -20.30 14.49 -15.59
CA MET A 944 -19.37 13.43 -15.98
C MET A 944 -18.13 13.41 -15.06
N ALA A 945 -17.79 12.23 -14.55
CA ALA A 945 -16.58 11.97 -13.78
C ALA A 945 -15.67 11.03 -14.55
N LEU A 946 -14.39 11.39 -14.71
CA LEU A 946 -13.39 10.59 -15.41
C LEU A 946 -12.49 9.87 -14.40
N HIS A 947 -12.32 8.57 -14.54
CA HIS A 947 -11.36 7.75 -13.77
C HIS A 947 -10.31 7.16 -14.71
N ASP A 948 -9.23 6.61 -14.15
CA ASP A 948 -8.07 6.04 -14.85
C ASP A 948 -7.38 7.02 -15.83
N VAL A 949 -7.65 8.33 -15.72
CA VAL A 949 -6.99 9.41 -16.46
C VAL A 949 -6.22 10.33 -15.51
N PRO A 950 -5.07 10.90 -15.93
CA PRO A 950 -4.37 11.90 -15.14
C PRO A 950 -5.29 13.07 -14.76
N PHE A 951 -5.31 13.41 -13.47
CA PHE A 951 -6.15 14.46 -12.86
C PHE A 951 -7.67 14.20 -12.90
N GLY A 952 -8.16 13.00 -13.21
CA GLY A 952 -9.60 12.70 -13.26
C GLY A 952 -10.33 12.87 -11.91
N ASP A 953 -9.60 12.79 -10.79
CA ASP A 953 -10.05 13.09 -9.44
C ASP A 953 -10.07 14.60 -9.11
N HIS A 954 -9.46 15.45 -9.93
CA HIS A 954 -9.38 16.91 -9.70
C HIS A 954 -10.55 17.69 -10.32
N PHE A 955 -11.31 17.11 -11.26
CA PHE A 955 -12.39 17.83 -11.96
C PHE A 955 -13.58 16.94 -12.36
N ARG A 956 -14.69 17.58 -12.72
CA ARG A 956 -15.85 16.99 -13.41
C ARG A 956 -16.11 17.77 -14.68
N VAL A 957 -16.64 17.10 -15.70
CA VAL A 957 -17.06 17.76 -16.95
C VAL A 957 -18.57 17.87 -16.92
N GLN A 958 -19.08 19.09 -17.08
CA GLN A 958 -20.52 19.35 -17.17
C GLN A 958 -20.90 19.55 -18.63
N PHE A 959 -22.04 18.99 -19.05
CA PHE A 959 -22.66 19.26 -20.34
C PHE A 959 -24.08 19.76 -20.10
N ARG A 960 -24.52 20.73 -20.90
CA ARG A 960 -25.92 21.13 -21.01
C ARG A 960 -26.35 21.09 -22.46
N TYR A 961 -27.25 20.17 -22.78
CA TYR A 961 -27.92 20.08 -24.06
C TYR A 961 -29.26 20.82 -23.97
N GLU A 962 -29.52 21.76 -24.87
CA GLU A 962 -30.77 22.50 -24.98
C GLU A 962 -31.37 22.16 -26.36
N ILE A 963 -32.43 21.36 -26.36
CA ILE A 963 -33.07 20.83 -27.58
C ILE A 963 -34.47 21.45 -27.69
N LYS A 964 -34.77 22.14 -28.79
CA LYS A 964 -36.07 22.80 -29.05
C LYS A 964 -36.57 22.48 -30.45
N ASP A 965 -37.88 22.55 -30.68
CA ASP A 965 -38.41 22.54 -32.05
C ASP A 965 -37.89 23.77 -32.81
N SER A 966 -37.56 23.62 -34.09
CA SER A 966 -37.09 24.76 -34.88
C SER A 966 -38.26 25.59 -35.41
N THR A 967 -38.10 26.92 -35.38
CA THR A 967 -39.06 27.86 -35.97
C THR A 967 -38.85 28.08 -37.48
N SER A 968 -37.79 27.51 -38.07
CA SER A 968 -37.38 27.72 -39.46
C SER A 968 -37.96 26.69 -40.45
N VAL A 969 -37.97 25.40 -40.06
CA VAL A 969 -38.23 24.26 -40.95
C VAL A 969 -39.08 23.21 -40.25
N HIS A 970 -40.13 22.75 -40.92
CA HIS A 970 -41.07 21.77 -40.39
C HIS A 970 -40.39 20.43 -40.09
N ASN A 971 -40.63 19.85 -38.91
CA ASN A 971 -40.04 18.59 -38.42
C ASN A 971 -38.50 18.61 -38.26
N SER A 972 -37.92 19.78 -37.96
CA SER A 972 -36.52 19.93 -37.56
C SER A 972 -36.41 20.46 -36.12
N CYS A 973 -35.28 20.23 -35.46
CA CYS A 973 -35.02 20.69 -34.11
C CYS A 973 -33.71 21.47 -34.02
N LYS A 974 -33.66 22.50 -33.17
CA LYS A 974 -32.42 23.18 -32.81
C LYS A 974 -31.80 22.48 -31.59
N CYS A 975 -30.53 22.12 -31.71
CA CYS A 975 -29.73 21.58 -30.62
C CYS A 975 -28.54 22.52 -30.34
N ASP A 976 -28.49 23.06 -29.13
CA ASP A 976 -27.34 23.80 -28.60
C ASP A 976 -26.70 22.95 -27.49
N VAL A 977 -25.37 22.82 -27.49
CA VAL A 977 -24.64 22.08 -26.44
C VAL A 977 -23.55 22.96 -25.84
N SER A 978 -23.54 23.05 -24.52
CA SER A 978 -22.55 23.78 -23.73
C SER A 978 -21.74 22.82 -22.85
N VAL A 979 -20.45 23.10 -22.68
CA VAL A 979 -19.52 22.28 -21.87
C VAL A 979 -18.80 23.17 -20.85
N GLY A 980 -18.74 22.71 -19.61
CA GLY A 980 -17.99 23.33 -18.51
C GLY A 980 -17.04 22.34 -17.83
N VAL A 981 -16.06 22.85 -17.10
CA VAL A 981 -15.18 22.05 -16.24
C VAL A 981 -15.28 22.57 -14.81
N MET A 982 -15.84 21.74 -13.95
CA MET A 982 -16.01 21.98 -12.51
C MET A 982 -14.77 21.45 -11.79
N TRP A 983 -14.06 22.32 -11.06
CA TRP A 983 -12.83 21.96 -10.36
C TRP A 983 -13.13 21.54 -8.92
N LEU A 984 -12.63 20.38 -8.53
CA LEU A 984 -12.72 19.82 -7.18
C LEU A 984 -11.40 19.98 -6.40
N LYS A 985 -10.27 20.08 -7.12
CA LYS A 985 -8.93 20.24 -6.53
C LYS A 985 -8.08 21.19 -7.38
N ASN A 986 -7.45 22.17 -6.72
CA ASN A 986 -6.59 23.14 -7.39
C ASN A 986 -5.37 22.46 -8.03
N THR A 987 -5.00 22.86 -9.24
CA THR A 987 -3.80 22.38 -9.92
C THR A 987 -3.20 23.41 -10.88
N LYS A 988 -1.86 23.48 -10.94
CA LYS A 988 -1.11 24.37 -11.84
C LYS A 988 -1.38 24.12 -13.34
N PHE A 989 -2.18 23.10 -13.68
CA PHE A 989 -2.55 22.73 -15.03
C PHE A 989 -4.01 23.03 -15.41
N GLU A 990 -4.83 23.62 -14.53
CA GLU A 990 -6.26 23.90 -14.74
C GLU A 990 -6.60 24.42 -16.14
N GLN A 991 -6.05 25.58 -16.53
CA GLN A 991 -6.29 26.20 -17.85
C GLN A 991 -5.92 25.28 -19.03
N ARG A 992 -4.86 24.47 -18.88
CA ARG A 992 -4.40 23.52 -19.92
C ARG A 992 -5.34 22.33 -20.01
N ILE A 993 -5.87 21.84 -18.88
CA ILE A 993 -6.81 20.74 -18.82
C ILE A 993 -8.17 21.18 -19.35
N THR A 994 -8.73 22.30 -18.87
CA THR A 994 -10.00 22.87 -19.36
C THR A 994 -9.99 23.03 -20.88
N ARG A 995 -8.93 23.62 -21.46
CA ARG A 995 -8.80 23.79 -22.92
C ARG A 995 -8.75 22.45 -23.68
N ASN A 996 -8.11 21.42 -23.11
CA ASN A 996 -8.01 20.10 -23.73
C ASN A 996 -9.35 19.34 -23.66
N VAL A 997 -10.02 19.37 -22.50
CA VAL A 997 -11.34 18.78 -22.27
C VAL A 997 -12.38 19.41 -23.21
N VAL A 998 -12.54 20.74 -23.17
CA VAL A 998 -13.50 21.46 -24.03
C VAL A 998 -13.17 21.23 -25.51
N GLY A 999 -11.90 21.29 -25.91
CA GLY A 999 -11.47 21.02 -27.29
C GLY A 999 -11.84 19.61 -27.77
N LYS A 1000 -11.53 18.56 -26.99
CA LYS A 1000 -11.87 17.17 -27.35
C LYS A 1000 -13.36 16.92 -27.43
N PHE A 1001 -14.13 17.43 -26.45
CA PHE A 1001 -15.57 17.24 -26.46
C PHE A 1001 -16.27 18.07 -27.55
N THR A 1002 -15.72 19.21 -27.97
CA THR A 1002 -16.23 20.00 -29.10
C THR A 1002 -16.22 19.19 -30.41
N THR A 1003 -15.16 18.45 -30.71
CA THR A 1003 -15.12 17.56 -31.88
C THR A 1003 -16.08 16.39 -31.67
N ARG A 1004 -15.92 15.66 -30.55
CA ARG A 1004 -16.71 14.45 -30.25
C ARG A 1004 -18.23 14.66 -30.33
N LEU A 1005 -18.73 15.81 -29.87
CA LEU A 1005 -20.16 16.12 -29.90
C LEU A 1005 -20.69 16.31 -31.33
N LYS A 1006 -19.87 16.81 -32.27
CA LYS A 1006 -20.23 16.87 -33.69
C LYS A 1006 -20.30 15.46 -34.28
N ASP A 1007 -19.25 14.67 -34.08
CA ASP A 1007 -19.19 13.28 -34.55
C ASP A 1007 -20.41 12.47 -34.07
N ILE A 1008 -20.80 12.63 -32.79
CA ILE A 1008 -22.00 12.00 -32.22
C ILE A 1008 -23.28 12.51 -32.89
N LEU A 1009 -23.50 13.83 -32.98
CA LEU A 1009 -24.74 14.38 -33.53
C LEU A 1009 -24.91 14.08 -35.03
N GLU A 1010 -23.82 14.10 -35.81
CA GLU A 1010 -23.82 13.68 -37.23
C GLU A 1010 -24.09 12.18 -37.40
N LEU A 1011 -23.61 11.34 -36.47
CA LEU A 1011 -23.97 9.91 -36.44
C LEU A 1011 -25.44 9.70 -36.07
N VAL A 1012 -25.99 10.48 -35.14
CA VAL A 1012 -27.41 10.40 -34.73
C VAL A 1012 -28.33 10.81 -35.86
N GLU A 1013 -28.06 11.94 -36.50
CA GLU A 1013 -28.79 12.38 -37.69
C GLU A 1013 -28.79 11.29 -38.77
N ARG A 1014 -27.63 10.71 -39.05
CA ARG A 1014 -27.46 9.64 -40.04
C ARG A 1014 -28.20 8.35 -39.68
N GLU A 1015 -28.11 7.86 -38.44
CA GLU A 1015 -28.82 6.65 -38.02
C GLU A 1015 -30.34 6.87 -37.97
N ILE A 1016 -30.82 8.06 -37.58
CA ILE A 1016 -32.24 8.42 -37.63
C ILE A 1016 -32.73 8.43 -39.09
N LEU A 1017 -32.04 9.12 -39.99
CA LEU A 1017 -32.40 9.20 -41.42
C LEU A 1017 -32.25 7.86 -42.18
N LEU A 1018 -31.52 6.89 -41.63
CA LEU A 1018 -31.45 5.51 -42.12
C LEU A 1018 -32.53 4.59 -41.52
N SER A 1019 -33.27 5.06 -40.51
CA SER A 1019 -34.33 4.33 -39.81
C SER A 1019 -35.76 4.81 -40.14
N SER A 1020 -35.87 5.93 -40.85
CA SER A 1020 -37.12 6.58 -41.30
C SER A 1020 -37.48 6.25 -42.76
#